data_AF-A0AA39CDH7-F1
#
_entry.id   AF-A0AA39CDH7-F1
#
_cell.length_a   1.000
_cell.length_b   1.000
_cell.length_c   1.000
_cell.angle_alpha   90.00
_cell.angle_beta   90.00
_cell.angle_gamma   90.00
#
_symmetry.space_group_name_H-M   'P 1'
#
loop_
_entity.id
_entity.type
_entity.pdbx_description
1 polymer ?
#
loop_
_entity_poly.entity_id
_entity_poly.type
_entity_poly.pdbx_seq_one_letter_code
_entity_poly.pdbx_strand_id
1 'polypeptide(L)'
;MAGRASTYIAVAAIVLSFVANASSASVCSASGSASLYNATSKYLGCYLDPKVSILGQVKVSTIAMTPQYCANFCGVRGYAYGGVEFGTQCFCGNKPDLTQAIKTGDKNCSSVCATEPSSSCGGGYVMSLYQINSPEGTAPTGLDLPENPPACQTYPLCSQQICNTSLTIAERVTSLVNTMTKDEKILNLVDSAAGSTRLGLPAYEWWSEATHGVGSAPGVQFPQAPGDFSHATSFPAPILTAATFDTELMKAIGTVVGTEGRAFGNYGFSGLDFWATNMKPFRDPRWGRGQETTGEDVFVVQSYIRQYVAGLQGTDLNDKLVISTCKHYAAYDLETGRTGNDYNPDQQDLAEYFLAPFKTCVRDTDVGSVMCSYNAVDGVPTCASQYLLQDILRDYWNFTEDYNYVVSDCSAVTDIWHYHNFTTTEEAAATVALNAGVDLECGSSFLKLNVSLADKHVNITRMDQALTRLYTALFTVGYFDGSQYSNLGWADVATAKSTSLAYQAAVEGMTLLKNNGLLPLSKTAYKSVAVIGPYANATTQMQGDYSGTAPHLISPLMAFRNRTGWTVNYAAGTGINTPQNTSGFAAAMSAAQKSDLIIYSKLSKPLIVAQFGGGQLDDSSLLKNNNVSALVWAGYPSQEGGTALVDLLTGNQSFAGRLPITQYSANYANEVNIFDINLRPNGSYPGRTYKYYTGTPVLPFGYGLHYTNFTFDWMSTLNTTYDIGSLVSAAQAQTGGVLNDQGPVGNVSISVNNTGAYQSDYSGLLFISSPGAGPAPRPVKSLVALSRLHNLAPGAQAQLNLPLTLGSMARANHNGDLTIFPGNYTLALDIDSSLMYSFSLTGSPTVIESLPLPKASYSYAVPVHYQPASNSTHGSG
;
A
#
# COMPACT_ATOMS: atom_id res chain seq x y z
N MET A 1 -34.26 -45.65 21.13
CA MET A 1 -35.50 -46.38 21.51
C MET A 1 -36.54 -45.36 21.99
N ALA A 2 -37.80 -45.78 22.19
CA ALA A 2 -38.99 -44.97 22.54
C ALA A 2 -38.79 -43.69 23.39
N GLY A 3 -39.49 -42.56 23.18
CA GLY A 3 -40.45 -42.20 22.12
C GLY A 3 -41.95 -42.41 22.42
N ARG A 4 -42.71 -41.31 22.54
CA ARG A 4 -44.17 -41.08 22.32
C ARG A 4 -44.46 -39.58 22.62
N ALA A 5 -45.27 -38.78 21.89
CA ALA A 5 -46.56 -38.98 21.18
C ALA A 5 -47.76 -39.15 22.15
N SER A 6 -49.02 -38.79 21.89
CA SER A 6 -49.77 -38.28 20.70
C SER A 6 -51.09 -37.59 21.22
N THR A 7 -51.93 -36.81 20.52
CA THR A 7 -52.14 -36.41 19.09
C THR A 7 -52.67 -34.93 19.06
N TYR A 8 -53.20 -34.29 18.01
CA TYR A 8 -54.43 -34.54 17.21
C TYR A 8 -54.34 -33.99 15.75
N ILE A 9 -55.30 -34.35 14.89
CA ILE A 9 -55.16 -34.43 13.42
C ILE A 9 -56.40 -33.92 12.65
N ALA A 10 -56.15 -33.32 11.46
CA ALA A 10 -57.11 -33.04 10.36
C ALA A 10 -58.20 -31.97 10.63
N VAL A 11 -58.86 -31.35 9.64
CA VAL A 11 -59.03 -31.67 8.20
C VAL A 11 -58.63 -30.48 7.30
N ALA A 12 -58.24 -30.77 6.05
CA ALA A 12 -57.71 -29.80 5.08
C ALA A 12 -58.73 -29.33 4.03
N ALA A 13 -58.49 -28.16 3.41
CA ALA A 13 -58.53 -27.96 1.95
C ALA A 13 -57.95 -26.58 1.52
N ILE A 14 -57.46 -26.50 0.28
CA ILE A 14 -57.15 -25.29 -0.53
C ILE A 14 -56.15 -24.27 0.07
N VAL A 15 -54.85 -24.53 -0.12
CA VAL A 15 -53.93 -23.52 -0.70
C VAL A 15 -53.06 -24.23 -1.73
N LEU A 16 -53.20 -23.84 -3.01
CA LEU A 16 -52.19 -24.03 -4.04
C LEU A 16 -51.57 -22.67 -4.37
N SER A 17 -50.37 -22.68 -4.94
CA SER A 17 -49.76 -21.51 -5.61
C SER A 17 -49.38 -20.30 -4.75
N PHE A 18 -48.38 -20.46 -3.87
CA PHE A 18 -47.42 -19.38 -3.55
C PHE A 18 -45.98 -19.91 -3.50
N VAL A 19 -45.52 -20.43 -4.64
CA VAL A 19 -44.11 -20.62 -4.99
C VAL A 19 -43.91 -19.99 -6.37
N ALA A 20 -42.72 -19.44 -6.63
CA ALA A 20 -42.38 -18.58 -7.77
C ALA A 20 -43.07 -17.20 -7.77
N ASN A 21 -42.40 -16.23 -7.14
CA ASN A 21 -42.14 -14.93 -7.80
C ASN A 21 -40.91 -14.23 -7.19
N ALA A 22 -39.75 -14.86 -7.34
CA ALA A 22 -38.44 -14.22 -7.25
C ALA A 22 -37.83 -14.22 -8.66
N SER A 23 -38.50 -13.54 -9.59
CA SER A 23 -38.12 -13.48 -11.00
C SER A 23 -37.09 -12.38 -11.25
N SER A 24 -35.86 -12.58 -10.79
CA SER A 24 -34.68 -11.93 -11.38
C SER A 24 -34.49 -12.49 -12.80
N ALA A 25 -35.30 -12.00 -13.74
CA ALA A 25 -35.31 -12.45 -15.12
C ALA A 25 -33.96 -12.15 -15.79
N SER A 26 -33.34 -13.17 -16.37
CA SER A 26 -31.99 -13.09 -16.94
C SER A 26 -31.94 -12.14 -18.15
N VAL A 27 -31.21 -11.03 -18.02
CA VAL A 27 -31.00 -10.04 -19.09
C VAL A 27 -29.90 -10.48 -20.07
N CYS A 28 -29.86 -11.77 -20.41
CA CYS A 28 -29.38 -12.22 -21.72
C CYS A 28 -30.47 -11.99 -22.80
N SER A 29 -31.22 -10.88 -22.70
CA SER A 29 -32.31 -10.53 -23.62
C SER A 29 -31.79 -9.92 -24.91
N ALA A 30 -30.87 -10.64 -25.57
CA ALA A 30 -30.41 -10.37 -26.92
C ALA A 30 -31.49 -10.76 -27.95
N SER A 31 -32.69 -10.17 -27.82
CA SER A 31 -33.79 -10.32 -28.78
C SER A 31 -33.54 -9.43 -30.02
N GLY A 32 -32.41 -9.68 -30.67
CA GLY A 32 -31.96 -8.99 -31.87
C GLY A 32 -30.49 -9.25 -32.13
N SER A 33 -30.13 -9.44 -33.39
CA SER A 33 -28.75 -9.27 -33.85
C SER A 33 -28.40 -7.79 -33.76
N ALA A 34 -27.90 -7.37 -32.60
CA ALA A 34 -27.43 -6.00 -32.39
C ALA A 34 -26.33 -5.69 -33.40
N SER A 35 -26.61 -4.82 -34.37
CA SER A 35 -25.58 -4.23 -35.22
C SER A 35 -24.58 -3.52 -34.32
N LEU A 36 -23.31 -3.91 -34.38
CA LEU A 36 -22.24 -3.30 -33.59
C LEU A 36 -22.32 -1.78 -33.72
N TYR A 37 -22.59 -1.10 -32.61
CA TYR A 37 -22.76 0.35 -32.58
C TYR A 37 -21.48 1.02 -33.10
N ASN A 38 -21.62 1.82 -34.14
CA ASN A 38 -20.51 2.46 -34.85
C ASN A 38 -20.76 3.97 -34.92
N ALA A 39 -20.27 4.67 -33.91
CA ALA A 39 -20.43 6.11 -33.75
C ALA A 39 -19.81 6.87 -34.94
N THR A 40 -20.58 7.76 -35.54
CA THR A 40 -19.99 8.78 -36.43
C THR A 40 -19.49 9.93 -35.57
N SER A 41 -18.19 10.23 -35.63
CA SER A 41 -17.57 11.30 -34.81
C SER A 41 -16.93 12.39 -35.67
N LYS A 42 -16.62 13.53 -35.04
CA LYS A 42 -15.99 14.69 -35.66
C LYS A 42 -14.91 15.24 -34.73
N TYR A 43 -13.67 15.25 -35.19
CA TYR A 43 -12.56 15.86 -34.45
C TYR A 43 -12.78 17.36 -34.27
N LEU A 44 -12.58 17.85 -33.04
CA LEU A 44 -12.67 19.27 -32.68
C LEU A 44 -11.29 19.92 -32.55
N GLY A 45 -10.23 19.10 -32.42
CA GLY A 45 -8.83 19.51 -32.30
C GLY A 45 -8.17 18.95 -31.05
N CYS A 46 -6.89 19.30 -30.90
CA CYS A 46 -6.07 18.97 -29.76
C CYS A 46 -6.16 20.04 -28.65
N TYR A 47 -6.32 19.63 -27.39
CA TYR A 47 -6.46 20.53 -26.24
C TYR A 47 -5.57 20.08 -25.08
N LEU A 48 -4.93 21.02 -24.38
CA LEU A 48 -4.22 20.75 -23.14
C LEU A 48 -5.23 20.54 -22.01
N ASP A 49 -5.15 19.41 -21.32
CA ASP A 49 -5.95 19.07 -20.15
C ASP A 49 -5.06 18.53 -19.00
N PRO A 50 -4.51 19.40 -18.14
CA PRO A 50 -3.60 19.00 -17.08
C PRO A 50 -4.31 18.35 -15.87
N LYS A 51 -5.64 18.12 -15.94
CA LYS A 51 -6.45 17.70 -14.79
C LYS A 51 -7.62 16.75 -15.09
N VAL A 52 -7.85 16.35 -16.34
CA VAL A 52 -9.11 15.70 -16.76
C VAL A 52 -10.30 16.59 -16.42
N SER A 53 -10.32 17.75 -17.07
CA SER A 53 -11.24 18.87 -16.87
C SER A 53 -12.17 19.13 -18.07
N ILE A 54 -11.76 18.71 -19.28
CA ILE A 54 -12.55 18.90 -20.51
C ILE A 54 -13.73 17.92 -20.54
N LEU A 55 -13.46 16.63 -20.31
CA LEU A 55 -14.46 15.56 -20.19
C LEU A 55 -14.10 14.71 -18.98
N GLY A 56 -15.09 14.35 -18.16
CA GLY A 56 -14.85 13.65 -16.89
C GLY A 56 -16.11 13.06 -16.26
N GLN A 57 -17.08 12.62 -17.06
CA GLN A 57 -18.28 11.92 -16.55
C GLN A 57 -18.08 10.41 -16.47
N VAL A 58 -17.31 9.84 -17.39
CA VAL A 58 -16.84 8.44 -17.40
C VAL A 58 -15.46 8.42 -18.03
N LYS A 59 -14.52 7.63 -17.50
CA LYS A 59 -13.26 7.27 -18.17
C LYS A 59 -13.21 5.75 -18.40
N VAL A 60 -12.46 5.32 -19.41
CA VAL A 60 -11.92 3.95 -19.51
C VAL A 60 -10.47 4.01 -19.98
N SER A 61 -9.61 3.16 -19.40
CA SER A 61 -8.22 2.96 -19.80
C SER A 61 -8.12 1.58 -20.46
N THR A 62 -7.53 1.49 -21.65
CA THR A 62 -7.26 0.21 -22.33
C THR A 62 -6.25 0.36 -23.48
N ILE A 63 -5.41 -0.65 -23.68
CA ILE A 63 -4.43 -0.72 -24.76
C ILE A 63 -5.10 -0.84 -26.15
N ALA A 64 -6.38 -1.23 -26.19
CA ALA A 64 -7.20 -1.27 -27.41
C ALA A 64 -7.72 0.10 -27.87
N MET A 65 -7.30 1.19 -27.23
CA MET A 65 -7.84 2.53 -27.48
C MET A 65 -7.59 3.03 -28.90
N THR A 66 -8.65 3.55 -29.52
CA THR A 66 -8.61 4.36 -30.74
C THR A 66 -9.69 5.45 -30.66
N PRO A 67 -9.64 6.50 -31.50
CA PRO A 67 -10.71 7.49 -31.61
C PRO A 67 -12.09 6.85 -31.89
N GLN A 68 -12.12 5.77 -32.66
CA GLN A 68 -13.35 5.04 -32.97
C GLN A 68 -13.83 4.20 -31.77
N TYR A 69 -12.91 3.57 -31.03
CA TYR A 69 -13.24 2.87 -29.77
C TYR A 69 -13.89 3.84 -28.79
N CYS A 70 -13.27 5.00 -28.55
CA CYS A 70 -13.79 6.00 -27.60
C CYS A 70 -15.14 6.58 -28.06
N ALA A 71 -15.29 6.89 -29.36
CA ALA A 71 -16.56 7.33 -29.90
C ALA A 71 -17.68 6.27 -29.74
N ASN A 72 -17.37 4.99 -29.97
CA ASN A 72 -18.31 3.89 -29.77
C ASN A 72 -18.67 3.73 -28.28
N PHE A 73 -17.66 3.71 -27.40
CA PHE A 73 -17.82 3.54 -25.95
C PHE A 73 -18.66 4.64 -25.30
N CYS A 74 -18.43 5.91 -25.68
CA CYS A 74 -19.18 7.05 -25.18
C CYS A 74 -20.57 7.17 -25.84
N GLY A 75 -20.67 6.97 -27.15
CA GLY A 75 -21.91 7.18 -27.91
C GLY A 75 -23.01 6.15 -27.63
N VAL A 76 -22.64 4.88 -27.36
CA VAL A 76 -23.60 3.85 -26.94
C VAL A 76 -24.17 4.14 -25.54
N ARG A 77 -23.41 4.88 -24.71
CA ARG A 77 -23.82 5.40 -23.39
C ARG A 77 -24.52 6.77 -23.50
N GLY A 78 -24.82 7.23 -24.71
CA GLY A 78 -25.55 8.48 -24.98
C GLY A 78 -24.72 9.77 -24.93
N TYR A 79 -23.43 9.70 -24.59
CA TYR A 79 -22.61 10.91 -24.45
C TYR A 79 -22.34 11.55 -25.82
N ALA A 80 -22.57 12.87 -25.90
CA ALA A 80 -22.39 13.64 -27.13
C ALA A 80 -20.92 13.96 -27.47
N TYR A 81 -19.98 13.68 -26.57
CA TYR A 81 -18.55 13.90 -26.76
C TYR A 81 -17.72 12.75 -26.17
N GLY A 82 -16.60 12.46 -26.83
CA GLY A 82 -15.55 11.56 -26.37
C GLY A 82 -14.18 12.19 -26.65
N GLY A 83 -13.18 11.92 -25.82
CA GLY A 83 -11.83 12.42 -26.01
C GLY A 83 -10.80 11.40 -25.54
N VAL A 84 -9.63 11.36 -26.20
CA VAL A 84 -8.57 10.38 -25.91
C VAL A 84 -7.26 11.04 -25.51
N GLU A 85 -6.56 10.42 -24.55
CA GLU A 85 -5.26 10.84 -24.01
C GLU A 85 -4.31 9.66 -23.76
N PHE A 86 -3.02 9.97 -23.53
CA PHE A 86 -1.98 9.04 -23.08
C PHE A 86 -1.78 7.77 -23.94
N GLY A 87 -2.42 7.64 -25.11
CA GLY A 87 -2.37 6.43 -25.94
C GLY A 87 -3.44 5.38 -25.56
N THR A 88 -3.91 5.34 -24.31
CA THR A 88 -4.80 4.28 -23.79
C THR A 88 -6.11 4.78 -23.18
N GLN A 89 -6.26 6.08 -22.91
CA GLN A 89 -7.37 6.60 -22.11
C GLN A 89 -8.46 7.23 -22.99
N CYS A 90 -9.73 6.99 -22.63
CA CYS A 90 -10.92 7.63 -23.19
C CYS A 90 -11.74 8.28 -22.08
N PHE A 91 -12.28 9.46 -22.37
CA PHE A 91 -13.13 10.25 -21.48
C PHE A 91 -14.43 10.62 -22.19
N CYS A 92 -15.56 10.50 -21.51
CA CYS A 92 -16.89 10.81 -22.05
C CYS A 92 -17.53 12.02 -21.35
N GLY A 93 -18.43 12.70 -22.07
CA GLY A 93 -19.31 13.69 -21.45
C GLY A 93 -20.37 14.27 -22.39
N ASN A 94 -21.40 14.87 -21.80
CA ASN A 94 -22.52 15.50 -22.52
C ASN A 94 -22.16 16.88 -23.09
N LYS A 95 -21.10 17.52 -22.57
CA LYS A 95 -20.50 18.75 -23.08
C LYS A 95 -19.03 18.83 -22.62
N PRO A 96 -18.12 19.40 -23.42
CA PRO A 96 -16.77 19.71 -22.97
C PRO A 96 -16.71 21.03 -22.19
N ASP A 97 -15.90 21.11 -21.12
CA ASP A 97 -15.59 22.40 -20.47
C ASP A 97 -14.50 23.16 -21.23
N LEU A 98 -14.92 23.85 -22.29
CA LEU A 98 -14.05 24.71 -23.09
C LEU A 98 -13.71 26.05 -22.40
N THR A 99 -14.08 26.26 -21.13
CA THR A 99 -13.60 27.42 -20.35
C THR A 99 -12.23 27.15 -19.71
N GLN A 100 -11.89 25.87 -19.48
CA GLN A 100 -10.59 25.43 -18.97
C GLN A 100 -9.69 24.83 -20.07
N ALA A 101 -10.28 24.32 -21.16
CA ALA A 101 -9.57 23.71 -22.28
C ALA A 101 -8.69 24.71 -23.06
N ILE A 102 -7.35 24.63 -22.94
CA ILE A 102 -6.45 25.43 -23.77
C ILE A 102 -6.21 24.69 -25.09
N LYS A 103 -6.86 25.12 -26.18
CA LYS A 103 -6.62 24.52 -27.50
C LYS A 103 -5.15 24.68 -27.90
N THR A 104 -4.53 23.58 -28.31
CA THR A 104 -3.10 23.49 -28.62
C THR A 104 -2.90 23.04 -30.08
N GLY A 105 -1.65 22.95 -30.53
CA GLY A 105 -1.34 22.47 -31.88
C GLY A 105 -1.46 20.95 -31.96
N ASP A 106 -2.14 20.43 -33.00
CA ASP A 106 -2.46 18.99 -33.10
C ASP A 106 -1.24 18.06 -33.09
N LYS A 107 -0.05 18.57 -33.43
CA LYS A 107 1.25 17.89 -33.25
C LYS A 107 1.58 17.49 -31.79
N ASN A 108 0.89 18.04 -30.80
CA ASN A 108 1.04 17.70 -29.39
C ASN A 108 0.12 16.53 -29.00
N CYS A 109 -0.88 16.24 -29.83
CA CYS A 109 -1.64 14.99 -29.80
C CYS A 109 -0.90 13.97 -30.67
N SER A 110 0.27 13.53 -30.21
CA SER A 110 1.17 12.64 -30.93
C SER A 110 1.44 11.30 -30.24
N SER A 111 0.72 10.98 -29.15
CA SER A 111 0.67 9.61 -28.62
C SER A 111 -0.04 8.73 -29.65
N VAL A 112 0.67 7.69 -30.09
CA VAL A 112 0.18 6.72 -31.08
C VAL A 112 -0.79 5.76 -30.39
N CYS A 113 -1.94 5.48 -31.03
CA CYS A 113 -2.86 4.45 -30.56
C CYS A 113 -2.21 3.06 -30.70
N ALA A 114 -2.09 2.30 -29.60
CA ALA A 114 -1.27 1.08 -29.58
C ALA A 114 -1.76 -0.02 -30.53
N THR A 115 -3.09 -0.18 -30.70
CA THR A 115 -3.70 -1.11 -31.67
C THR A 115 -3.94 -0.51 -33.06
N GLU A 116 -3.79 0.81 -33.24
CA GLU A 116 -4.01 1.48 -34.52
C GLU A 116 -2.91 2.54 -34.78
N PRO A 117 -1.67 2.15 -35.14
CA PRO A 117 -0.53 3.09 -35.14
C PRO A 117 -0.58 4.23 -36.17
N SER A 118 -1.59 4.25 -37.03
CA SER A 118 -1.92 5.37 -37.93
C SER A 118 -2.70 6.51 -37.26
N SER A 119 -3.26 6.28 -36.07
CA SER A 119 -4.14 7.22 -35.37
C SER A 119 -3.49 7.85 -34.12
N SER A 120 -3.95 9.07 -33.82
CA SER A 120 -3.60 9.81 -32.61
C SER A 120 -4.56 9.46 -31.47
N CYS A 121 -3.99 9.06 -30.34
CA CYS A 121 -4.67 8.87 -29.07
C CYS A 121 -4.26 9.94 -28.05
N GLY A 122 -4.25 11.20 -28.51
CA GLY A 122 -3.94 12.37 -27.68
C GLY A 122 -2.46 12.49 -27.35
N GLY A 123 -2.16 12.90 -26.13
CA GLY A 123 -0.81 13.03 -25.56
C GLY A 123 -0.88 12.97 -24.03
N GLY A 124 0.26 13.11 -23.36
CA GLY A 124 0.26 13.23 -21.90
C GLY A 124 -0.28 14.59 -21.46
N TYR A 125 -1.40 14.60 -20.72
CA TYR A 125 -2.18 15.79 -20.37
C TYR A 125 -2.74 16.56 -21.59
N VAL A 126 -3.01 15.86 -22.69
CA VAL A 126 -3.40 16.47 -23.97
C VAL A 126 -4.46 15.63 -24.66
N MET A 127 -5.68 16.15 -24.73
CA MET A 127 -6.86 15.48 -25.28
C MET A 127 -7.03 15.71 -26.78
N SER A 128 -7.12 14.63 -27.54
CA SER A 128 -7.75 14.64 -28.86
C SER A 128 -9.26 14.54 -28.66
N LEU A 129 -9.98 15.66 -28.86
CA LEU A 129 -11.40 15.80 -28.53
C LEU A 129 -12.31 15.59 -29.76
N TYR A 130 -13.39 14.83 -29.59
CA TYR A 130 -14.36 14.50 -30.63
C TYR A 130 -15.80 14.80 -30.20
N GLN A 131 -16.59 15.36 -31.12
CA GLN A 131 -18.05 15.37 -31.03
C GLN A 131 -18.61 14.08 -31.63
N ILE A 132 -19.58 13.46 -30.98
CA ILE A 132 -20.28 12.26 -31.45
C ILE A 132 -21.61 12.71 -32.07
N ASN A 133 -21.82 12.41 -33.35
CA ASN A 133 -22.96 12.90 -34.12
C ASN A 133 -24.19 11.98 -34.01
N SER A 134 -24.01 10.76 -33.51
CA SER A 134 -25.04 9.71 -33.48
C SER A 134 -25.09 8.95 -32.13
N PRO A 135 -25.19 9.61 -30.96
CA PRO A 135 -25.39 8.92 -29.69
C PRO A 135 -26.75 8.22 -29.67
N GLU A 136 -26.78 6.95 -29.25
CA GLU A 136 -28.00 6.10 -29.27
C GLU A 136 -28.57 5.82 -27.87
N GLY A 137 -27.73 5.88 -26.83
CA GLY A 137 -28.18 5.73 -25.44
C GLY A 137 -28.77 7.00 -24.84
N THR A 138 -29.49 6.85 -23.73
CA THR A 138 -29.86 7.97 -22.85
C THR A 138 -28.69 8.22 -21.89
N ALA A 139 -27.93 9.30 -22.06
CA ALA A 139 -26.90 9.66 -21.09
C ALA A 139 -27.53 9.96 -19.72
N PRO A 140 -26.98 9.46 -18.60
CA PRO A 140 -27.55 9.68 -17.27
C PRO A 140 -27.76 11.17 -16.95
N THR A 141 -28.99 11.53 -16.59
CA THR A 141 -29.41 12.91 -16.28
C THR A 141 -29.40 13.18 -14.78
N GLY A 142 -28.35 12.76 -14.07
CA GLY A 142 -28.23 12.88 -12.62
C GLY A 142 -27.06 12.09 -12.05
N LEU A 143 -27.13 11.81 -10.75
CA LEU A 143 -26.23 10.90 -10.03
C LEU A 143 -26.72 9.43 -10.08
N ASP A 144 -27.75 9.14 -10.88
CA ASP A 144 -28.17 7.78 -11.25
C ASP A 144 -27.11 7.13 -12.15
N LEU A 145 -25.95 6.85 -11.57
CA LEU A 145 -24.82 6.18 -12.19
C LEU A 145 -25.20 4.71 -12.39
N PRO A 146 -25.18 4.19 -13.63
CA PRO A 146 -25.50 2.79 -13.85
C PRO A 146 -24.45 1.92 -13.13
N GLU A 147 -24.93 1.01 -12.29
CA GLU A 147 -24.14 -0.06 -11.70
C GLU A 147 -23.29 -0.75 -12.78
N ASN A 148 -22.09 -1.19 -12.44
CA ASN A 148 -21.23 -1.96 -13.34
C ASN A 148 -21.60 -3.45 -13.18
N PRO A 149 -22.48 -4.02 -14.03
CA PRO A 149 -23.00 -5.36 -13.80
C PRO A 149 -21.88 -6.40 -13.91
N PRO A 150 -21.93 -7.49 -13.15
CA PRO A 150 -20.98 -8.60 -13.30
C PRO A 150 -20.88 -9.05 -14.76
N ALA A 151 -19.67 -9.30 -15.24
CA ALA A 151 -19.39 -9.39 -16.67
C ALA A 151 -20.24 -10.46 -17.38
N CYS A 152 -20.59 -11.56 -16.70
CA CYS A 152 -21.45 -12.61 -17.23
C CYS A 152 -22.95 -12.27 -17.31
N GLN A 153 -23.34 -11.05 -16.94
CA GLN A 153 -24.66 -10.48 -17.22
C GLN A 153 -24.66 -9.61 -18.49
N THR A 154 -23.49 -9.37 -19.11
CA THR A 154 -23.34 -8.54 -20.31
C THR A 154 -23.35 -9.37 -21.59
N TYR A 155 -23.88 -8.81 -22.69
CA TYR A 155 -23.87 -9.44 -24.01
C TYR A 155 -22.70 -8.91 -24.86
N PRO A 156 -21.96 -9.75 -25.63
CA PRO A 156 -22.19 -11.19 -25.84
C PRO A 156 -21.58 -12.16 -24.80
N LEU A 157 -20.89 -11.69 -23.76
CA LEU A 157 -20.16 -12.58 -22.83
C LEU A 157 -21.05 -13.61 -22.14
N CYS A 158 -22.29 -13.24 -21.78
CA CYS A 158 -23.26 -14.15 -21.14
C CYS A 158 -23.66 -15.36 -22.01
N SER A 159 -23.31 -15.37 -23.30
CA SER A 159 -23.51 -16.51 -24.20
C SER A 159 -22.30 -17.46 -24.31
N GLN A 160 -21.17 -17.11 -23.67
CA GLN A 160 -19.91 -17.86 -23.70
C GLN A 160 -19.80 -18.84 -22.52
N GLN A 161 -18.99 -19.91 -22.67
CA GLN A 161 -18.85 -20.94 -21.62
C GLN A 161 -18.22 -20.43 -20.32
N ILE A 162 -17.47 -19.33 -20.36
CA ILE A 162 -17.00 -18.59 -19.17
C ILE A 162 -18.15 -18.16 -18.23
N CYS A 163 -19.38 -18.07 -18.74
CA CYS A 163 -20.59 -17.71 -17.99
C CYS A 163 -21.54 -18.88 -17.71
N ASN A 164 -21.13 -20.11 -18.02
CA ASN A 164 -21.90 -21.30 -17.71
C ASN A 164 -21.66 -21.73 -16.25
N THR A 165 -22.55 -21.32 -15.35
CA THR A 165 -22.47 -21.61 -13.89
C THR A 165 -22.69 -23.08 -13.51
N SER A 166 -22.91 -23.98 -14.49
CA SER A 166 -22.88 -25.44 -14.25
C SER A 166 -21.48 -26.06 -14.37
N LEU A 167 -20.49 -25.28 -14.81
CA LEU A 167 -19.07 -25.66 -14.89
C LEU A 167 -18.28 -25.13 -13.69
N THR A 168 -17.17 -25.78 -13.34
CA THR A 168 -16.20 -25.27 -12.36
C THR A 168 -15.51 -24.00 -12.85
N ILE A 169 -14.99 -23.16 -11.93
CA ILE A 169 -14.24 -21.95 -12.29
C ILE A 169 -13.06 -22.29 -13.22
N ALA A 170 -12.32 -23.36 -12.95
CA ALA A 170 -11.22 -23.83 -13.79
C ALA A 170 -11.66 -24.15 -15.23
N GLU A 171 -12.77 -24.87 -15.42
CA GLU A 171 -13.34 -25.15 -16.75
C GLU A 171 -13.81 -23.87 -17.46
N ARG A 172 -14.44 -22.95 -16.72
CA ARG A 172 -14.93 -21.66 -17.24
C ARG A 172 -13.79 -20.78 -17.72
N VAL A 173 -12.74 -20.59 -16.91
CA VAL A 173 -11.52 -19.85 -17.25
C VAL A 173 -10.79 -20.53 -18.42
N THR A 174 -10.62 -21.85 -18.38
CA THR A 174 -10.04 -22.63 -19.48
C THR A 174 -10.80 -22.42 -20.79
N SER A 175 -12.14 -22.32 -20.75
CA SER A 175 -12.95 -22.04 -21.93
C SER A 175 -12.72 -20.64 -22.51
N LEU A 176 -12.52 -19.62 -21.67
CA LEU A 176 -12.18 -18.27 -22.13
C LEU A 176 -10.81 -18.26 -22.79
N VAL A 177 -9.79 -18.74 -22.09
CA VAL A 177 -8.38 -18.74 -22.54
C VAL A 177 -8.22 -19.57 -23.83
N ASN A 178 -8.89 -20.72 -23.96
CA ASN A 178 -8.86 -21.49 -25.21
C ASN A 178 -9.62 -20.84 -26.38
N THR A 179 -10.58 -19.95 -26.11
CA THR A 179 -11.37 -19.28 -27.16
C THR A 179 -10.75 -17.95 -27.59
N MET A 180 -9.84 -17.36 -26.80
CA MET A 180 -9.04 -16.19 -27.21
C MET A 180 -8.06 -16.54 -28.34
N THR A 181 -7.99 -15.67 -29.34
CA THR A 181 -6.89 -15.65 -30.32
C THR A 181 -5.58 -15.25 -29.66
N LYS A 182 -4.44 -15.62 -30.26
CA LYS A 182 -3.10 -15.24 -29.81
C LYS A 182 -2.97 -13.74 -29.52
N ASP A 183 -3.57 -12.89 -30.36
CA ASP A 183 -3.42 -11.44 -30.26
C ASP A 183 -4.31 -10.89 -29.13
N GLU A 184 -5.54 -11.42 -28.94
CA GLU A 184 -6.35 -11.15 -27.74
C GLU A 184 -5.63 -11.60 -26.46
N LYS A 185 -4.92 -12.74 -26.48
CA LYS A 185 -4.11 -13.19 -25.33
C LYS A 185 -3.02 -12.20 -24.97
N ILE A 186 -2.25 -11.73 -25.95
CA ILE A 186 -1.20 -10.71 -25.74
C ILE A 186 -1.78 -9.42 -25.16
N LEU A 187 -2.90 -8.95 -25.69
CA LEU A 187 -3.55 -7.70 -25.29
C LEU A 187 -4.24 -7.76 -23.89
N ASN A 188 -4.19 -8.89 -23.19
CA ASN A 188 -4.71 -9.06 -21.83
C ASN A 188 -3.64 -9.48 -20.80
N LEU A 189 -2.35 -9.43 -21.17
CA LEU A 189 -1.22 -9.61 -20.26
C LEU A 189 -0.62 -8.27 -19.78
N VAL A 190 -1.31 -7.15 -20.01
CA VAL A 190 -0.90 -5.78 -19.62
C VAL A 190 -1.95 -5.12 -18.71
N ASP A 191 -1.54 -4.14 -17.92
CA ASP A 191 -2.36 -3.40 -16.95
C ASP A 191 -3.60 -2.74 -17.58
N SER A 192 -3.43 -1.97 -18.65
CA SER A 192 -4.54 -1.46 -19.47
C SER A 192 -5.11 -2.57 -20.40
N ALA A 193 -5.64 -3.66 -19.87
CA ALA A 193 -6.08 -4.82 -20.66
C ALA A 193 -7.19 -4.51 -21.68
N ALA A 194 -7.16 -5.20 -22.83
CA ALA A 194 -8.10 -5.00 -23.94
C ALA A 194 -9.48 -5.65 -23.79
N GLY A 195 -9.58 -6.71 -22.97
CA GLY A 195 -10.71 -7.62 -23.02
C GLY A 195 -10.78 -8.36 -24.36
N SER A 196 -11.98 -8.65 -24.84
CA SER A 196 -12.23 -9.10 -26.20
C SER A 196 -13.61 -8.64 -26.65
N THR A 197 -13.63 -7.69 -27.60
CA THR A 197 -14.85 -7.17 -28.22
C THR A 197 -15.66 -8.25 -28.94
N ARG A 198 -14.98 -9.29 -29.45
CA ARG A 198 -15.57 -10.45 -30.12
C ARG A 198 -16.27 -11.40 -29.15
N LEU A 199 -15.70 -11.62 -27.97
CA LEU A 199 -16.28 -12.48 -26.92
C LEU A 199 -17.23 -11.71 -25.99
N GLY A 200 -17.19 -10.38 -26.02
CA GLY A 200 -17.93 -9.50 -25.11
C GLY A 200 -17.23 -9.27 -23.77
N LEU A 201 -16.00 -9.76 -23.61
CA LEU A 201 -15.21 -9.55 -22.40
C LEU A 201 -14.83 -8.06 -22.33
N PRO A 202 -15.21 -7.30 -21.29
CA PRO A 202 -14.86 -5.90 -21.18
C PRO A 202 -13.35 -5.68 -21.09
N ALA A 203 -12.90 -4.47 -21.43
CA ALA A 203 -11.59 -4.00 -21.00
C ALA A 203 -11.54 -3.94 -19.46
N TYR A 204 -10.36 -4.12 -18.90
CA TYR A 204 -10.11 -4.09 -17.47
C TYR A 204 -8.80 -3.33 -17.23
N GLU A 205 -8.74 -2.53 -16.17
CA GLU A 205 -7.55 -1.74 -15.81
C GLU A 205 -7.06 -2.21 -14.44
N TRP A 206 -5.95 -2.93 -14.43
CA TRP A 206 -5.36 -3.51 -13.22
C TRP A 206 -4.70 -2.43 -12.34
N TRP A 207 -4.28 -1.29 -12.90
CA TRP A 207 -3.60 -0.27 -12.09
C TRP A 207 -4.58 0.58 -11.25
N SER A 208 -4.96 0.05 -10.09
CA SER A 208 -5.61 0.79 -9.01
C SER A 208 -4.73 0.85 -7.75
N GLU A 209 -4.82 1.93 -6.97
CA GLU A 209 -3.92 2.20 -5.83
C GLU A 209 -4.71 2.34 -4.51
N ALA A 210 -4.14 1.87 -3.39
CA ALA A 210 -4.84 1.80 -2.10
C ALA A 210 -3.92 1.96 -0.86
N THR A 211 -2.83 2.73 -0.98
CA THR A 211 -1.76 2.81 0.03
C THR A 211 -2.26 3.29 1.41
N HIS A 212 -3.22 4.22 1.46
CA HIS A 212 -3.77 4.76 2.71
C HIS A 212 -5.19 5.38 2.53
N GLY A 213 -6.01 4.73 1.71
CA GLY A 213 -7.22 5.32 1.11
C GLY A 213 -7.27 4.94 -0.36
N VAL A 214 -8.43 5.04 -1.01
CA VAL A 214 -8.53 4.84 -2.46
C VAL A 214 -7.66 5.90 -3.15
N GLY A 215 -6.65 5.45 -3.90
CA GLY A 215 -5.55 6.27 -4.42
C GLY A 215 -5.68 6.61 -5.90
N SER A 216 -5.26 7.80 -6.32
CA SER A 216 -5.30 8.18 -7.74
C SER A 216 -4.35 7.32 -8.58
N ALA A 217 -4.91 6.64 -9.59
CA ALA A 217 -4.23 5.69 -10.48
C ALA A 217 -4.93 5.68 -11.87
N PRO A 218 -4.38 5.02 -12.91
CA PRO A 218 -5.05 4.91 -14.21
C PRO A 218 -6.43 4.23 -14.18
N GLY A 219 -6.64 3.26 -13.28
CA GLY A 219 -7.94 2.61 -13.07
C GLY A 219 -8.89 3.39 -12.16
N VAL A 220 -8.36 4.12 -11.19
CA VAL A 220 -9.16 4.86 -10.19
C VAL A 220 -9.62 6.23 -10.74
N GLN A 221 -10.90 6.54 -10.54
CA GLN A 221 -11.57 7.70 -11.09
C GLN A 221 -12.29 8.48 -9.99
N PHE A 222 -12.01 9.78 -9.89
CA PHE A 222 -12.73 10.73 -9.04
C PHE A 222 -13.42 11.77 -9.93
N PRO A 223 -14.76 11.80 -10.02
CA PRO A 223 -15.49 12.87 -10.71
C PRO A 223 -15.11 14.26 -10.22
N GLN A 224 -14.81 15.18 -11.16
CA GLN A 224 -14.43 16.58 -10.84
C GLN A 224 -15.60 17.41 -10.29
N ALA A 225 -16.84 16.99 -10.54
CA ALA A 225 -18.03 17.63 -10.00
C ALA A 225 -18.34 17.04 -8.61
N PRO A 226 -18.63 17.87 -7.57
CA PRO A 226 -19.02 17.36 -6.26
C PRO A 226 -20.26 16.47 -6.33
N GLY A 227 -20.14 15.25 -5.83
CA GLY A 227 -21.17 14.21 -5.89
C GLY A 227 -20.57 12.83 -5.58
N ASP A 228 -21.33 11.79 -5.91
CA ASP A 228 -20.98 10.40 -5.67
C ASP A 228 -19.64 10.02 -6.31
N PHE A 229 -18.81 9.28 -5.58
CA PHE A 229 -17.44 8.86 -5.92
C PHE A 229 -16.41 9.98 -6.17
N SER A 230 -16.78 11.27 -6.00
CA SER A 230 -15.84 12.41 -6.15
C SER A 230 -14.68 12.42 -5.15
N HIS A 231 -14.76 11.63 -4.08
CA HIS A 231 -13.76 11.52 -3.02
C HIS A 231 -13.84 10.19 -2.26
N ALA A 232 -12.80 9.86 -1.49
CA ALA A 232 -12.70 8.71 -0.60
C ALA A 232 -11.98 9.08 0.70
N THR A 233 -12.02 8.23 1.73
CA THR A 233 -11.34 8.48 3.01
C THR A 233 -9.83 8.44 2.81
N SER A 234 -9.17 9.57 3.10
CA SER A 234 -7.71 9.72 3.02
C SER A 234 -7.14 9.59 4.44
N PHE A 235 -6.69 8.40 4.82
CA PHE A 235 -6.03 8.16 6.11
C PHE A 235 -4.64 8.81 6.16
N PRO A 236 -3.97 8.88 7.33
CA PRO A 236 -2.54 9.17 7.39
C PRO A 236 -1.71 8.20 6.55
N ALA A 237 -0.59 8.66 6.00
CA ALA A 237 0.35 7.79 5.28
C ALA A 237 0.85 6.64 6.20
N PRO A 238 1.20 5.46 5.65
CA PRO A 238 1.51 4.28 6.46
C PRO A 238 2.59 4.49 7.53
N ILE A 239 3.54 5.39 7.29
CA ILE A 239 4.59 5.73 8.27
C ILE A 239 4.04 6.35 9.56
N LEU A 240 2.93 7.09 9.51
CA LEU A 240 2.28 7.62 10.71
C LEU A 240 1.32 6.58 11.33
N THR A 241 0.69 5.73 10.51
CA THR A 241 -0.11 4.60 10.99
C THR A 241 0.76 3.57 11.72
N ALA A 242 2.01 3.37 11.33
CA ALA A 242 2.98 2.55 12.06
C ALA A 242 3.30 3.09 13.45
N ALA A 243 3.31 4.41 13.60
CA ALA A 243 3.66 5.10 14.84
C ALA A 243 2.63 4.91 15.96
N THR A 244 1.44 4.41 15.66
CA THR A 244 0.44 3.98 16.66
C THR A 244 0.91 2.72 17.40
N PHE A 245 1.61 1.82 16.71
CA PHE A 245 1.87 0.44 17.13
C PHE A 245 0.58 -0.32 17.53
N ASP A 246 -0.52 -0.06 16.83
CA ASP A 246 -1.82 -0.74 16.99
C ASP A 246 -2.19 -1.57 15.76
N THR A 247 -2.22 -2.89 15.94
CA THR A 247 -2.59 -3.87 14.93
C THR A 247 -4.07 -3.86 14.55
N GLU A 248 -4.97 -3.54 15.49
CA GLU A 248 -6.42 -3.55 15.23
C GLU A 248 -6.83 -2.29 14.47
N LEU A 249 -6.20 -1.15 14.76
CA LEU A 249 -6.33 0.07 13.95
C LEU A 249 -5.77 -0.12 12.53
N MET A 250 -4.61 -0.78 12.37
CA MET A 250 -4.08 -1.14 11.04
C MET A 250 -5.07 -1.98 10.23
N LYS A 251 -5.72 -2.97 10.86
CA LYS A 251 -6.77 -3.78 10.23
C LYS A 251 -8.02 -2.97 9.89
N ALA A 252 -8.49 -2.15 10.83
CA ALA A 252 -9.69 -1.33 10.66
C ALA A 252 -9.54 -0.34 9.49
N ILE A 253 -8.36 0.25 9.32
CA ILE A 253 -8.04 1.10 8.16
C ILE A 253 -8.10 0.26 6.88
N GLY A 254 -7.41 -0.89 6.82
CA GLY A 254 -7.44 -1.79 5.67
C GLY A 254 -8.87 -2.18 5.25
N THR A 255 -9.73 -2.53 6.21
CA THR A 255 -11.14 -2.85 5.95
C THR A 255 -11.94 -1.67 5.42
N VAL A 256 -11.72 -0.44 5.89
CA VAL A 256 -12.36 0.74 5.27
C VAL A 256 -11.88 0.90 3.83
N VAL A 257 -10.55 0.87 3.60
CA VAL A 257 -9.99 1.08 2.25
C VAL A 257 -10.47 0.01 1.26
N GLY A 258 -10.59 -1.25 1.68
CA GLY A 258 -11.17 -2.32 0.85
C GLY A 258 -12.67 -2.15 0.61
N THR A 259 -13.43 -1.68 1.61
CA THR A 259 -14.87 -1.40 1.47
C THR A 259 -15.11 -0.27 0.48
N GLU A 260 -14.36 0.82 0.59
CA GLU A 260 -14.44 1.96 -0.33
C GLU A 260 -13.94 1.59 -1.73
N GLY A 261 -12.79 0.92 -1.84
CA GLY A 261 -12.28 0.42 -3.12
C GLY A 261 -13.27 -0.52 -3.82
N ARG A 262 -13.98 -1.36 -3.06
CA ARG A 262 -15.03 -2.21 -3.62
C ARG A 262 -16.26 -1.42 -4.09
N ALA A 263 -16.69 -0.42 -3.32
CA ALA A 263 -17.77 0.48 -3.72
C ALA A 263 -17.44 1.23 -5.02
N PHE A 264 -16.20 1.70 -5.19
CA PHE A 264 -15.74 2.30 -6.46
C PHE A 264 -15.82 1.28 -7.62
N GLY A 265 -15.34 0.05 -7.43
CA GLY A 265 -15.33 -0.99 -8.45
C GLY A 265 -16.72 -1.45 -8.90
N ASN A 266 -17.68 -1.55 -7.97
CA ASN A 266 -19.09 -1.89 -8.25
C ASN A 266 -19.79 -0.88 -9.17
N TYR A 267 -19.29 0.36 -9.25
CA TYR A 267 -19.79 1.42 -10.14
C TYR A 267 -18.80 1.80 -11.26
N GLY A 268 -17.71 1.03 -11.43
CA GLY A 268 -16.74 1.22 -12.51
C GLY A 268 -15.75 2.38 -12.32
N PHE A 269 -15.63 2.93 -11.11
CA PHE A 269 -14.67 3.98 -10.75
C PHE A 269 -13.30 3.44 -10.30
N SER A 270 -13.11 2.13 -10.25
CA SER A 270 -11.81 1.47 -10.05
C SER A 270 -11.80 0.06 -10.64
N GLY A 271 -10.63 -0.58 -10.65
CA GLY A 271 -10.54 -2.04 -10.70
C GLY A 271 -11.05 -2.69 -9.40
N LEU A 272 -10.94 -4.03 -9.34
CA LEU A 272 -11.20 -4.85 -8.15
C LEU A 272 -9.91 -5.46 -7.57
N ASP A 273 -8.76 -5.22 -8.19
CA ASP A 273 -7.43 -5.38 -7.60
C ASP A 273 -6.82 -4.02 -7.29
N PHE A 274 -6.00 -3.98 -6.25
CA PHE A 274 -5.32 -2.78 -5.80
C PHE A 274 -3.86 -3.10 -5.50
N TRP A 275 -2.97 -2.23 -5.96
CA TRP A 275 -1.52 -2.41 -5.82
C TRP A 275 -1.03 -1.92 -4.45
N ALA A 276 -1.69 -2.38 -3.39
CA ALA A 276 -1.36 -2.10 -2.01
C ALA A 276 -1.28 -3.40 -1.19
N THR A 277 -0.39 -3.49 -0.20
CA THR A 277 0.33 -2.37 0.43
C THR A 277 1.85 -2.33 0.16
N ASN A 278 2.46 -1.17 0.42
CA ASN A 278 3.90 -0.97 0.42
C ASN A 278 4.49 -1.45 1.76
N MET A 279 5.14 -2.61 1.73
CA MET A 279 5.65 -3.32 2.90
C MET A 279 7.18 -3.51 2.92
N LYS A 280 7.96 -2.60 2.32
CA LYS A 280 9.42 -2.64 2.43
C LYS A 280 9.86 -1.88 3.67
N PRO A 281 10.79 -2.40 4.50
CA PRO A 281 11.36 -1.64 5.59
C PRO A 281 12.10 -0.37 5.12
N PHE A 282 12.00 0.72 5.88
CA PHE A 282 12.65 2.02 5.60
C PHE A 282 14.15 1.98 5.94
N ARG A 283 14.95 1.24 5.17
CA ARG A 283 16.39 0.97 5.40
C ARG A 283 17.28 2.20 5.52
N ASP A 284 17.05 3.20 4.67
CA ASP A 284 17.87 4.41 4.57
C ASP A 284 16.99 5.65 4.70
N PRO A 285 17.25 6.56 5.67
CA PRO A 285 16.38 7.71 5.94
C PRO A 285 16.29 8.72 4.78
N ARG A 286 17.13 8.58 3.75
CA ARG A 286 17.10 9.42 2.54
C ARG A 286 16.08 8.94 1.48
N TRP A 287 15.46 7.77 1.65
CA TRP A 287 14.57 7.21 0.64
C TRP A 287 13.24 8.00 0.53
N GLY A 288 12.99 8.58 -0.65
CA GLY A 288 11.81 9.41 -0.92
C GLY A 288 10.47 8.70 -0.72
N ARG A 289 10.38 7.39 -0.95
CA ARG A 289 9.13 6.60 -0.77
C ARG A 289 9.03 5.89 0.57
N GLY A 290 9.96 6.16 1.51
CA GLY A 290 9.88 5.64 2.88
C GLY A 290 8.61 6.07 3.63
N GLN A 291 7.96 7.16 3.20
CA GLN A 291 6.66 7.61 3.71
C GLN A 291 5.50 6.62 3.48
N GLU A 292 5.59 5.81 2.43
CA GLU A 292 4.62 4.75 2.11
C GLU A 292 4.80 3.49 2.97
N THR A 293 5.88 3.41 3.76
CA THR A 293 6.26 2.20 4.52
C THR A 293 5.79 2.29 5.97
N THR A 294 5.77 1.16 6.69
CA THR A 294 5.57 1.13 8.13
C THR A 294 6.85 1.18 8.97
N GLY A 295 7.92 1.79 8.43
CA GLY A 295 9.14 2.11 9.16
C GLY A 295 10.29 1.12 8.99
N GLU A 296 11.33 1.24 9.81
CA GLU A 296 12.62 0.52 9.58
C GLU A 296 12.64 -0.91 10.13
N ASP A 297 11.60 -1.32 10.87
CA ASP A 297 11.55 -2.60 11.57
C ASP A 297 10.67 -3.66 10.87
N VAL A 298 11.27 -4.82 10.63
CA VAL A 298 10.64 -5.99 10.00
C VAL A 298 9.45 -6.52 10.78
N PHE A 299 9.44 -6.48 12.12
CA PHE A 299 8.34 -7.04 12.91
C PHE A 299 7.12 -6.09 12.89
N VAL A 300 7.33 -4.76 12.90
CA VAL A 300 6.26 -3.78 12.63
C VAL A 300 5.70 -3.97 11.23
N VAL A 301 6.56 -4.11 10.22
CA VAL A 301 6.17 -4.36 8.82
C VAL A 301 5.36 -5.65 8.69
N GLN A 302 5.82 -6.77 9.24
CA GLN A 302 5.09 -8.05 9.23
C GLN A 302 3.75 -7.96 9.97
N SER A 303 3.70 -7.25 11.10
CA SER A 303 2.45 -7.04 11.86
C SER A 303 1.45 -6.20 11.06
N TYR A 304 1.91 -5.16 10.38
CA TYR A 304 1.09 -4.37 9.46
C TYR A 304 0.57 -5.19 8.29
N ILE A 305 1.39 -6.03 7.64
CA ILE A 305 0.97 -6.91 6.53
C ILE A 305 -0.19 -7.81 6.97
N ARG A 306 -0.03 -8.55 8.08
CA ARG A 306 -1.05 -9.50 8.59
C ARG A 306 -2.40 -8.86 8.85
N GLN A 307 -2.41 -7.57 9.18
CA GLN A 307 -3.61 -6.83 9.54
C GLN A 307 -4.20 -6.05 8.37
N TYR A 308 -3.37 -5.34 7.61
CA TYR A 308 -3.81 -4.50 6.49
C TYR A 308 -4.23 -5.34 5.28
N VAL A 309 -3.50 -6.41 4.93
CA VAL A 309 -3.88 -7.28 3.80
C VAL A 309 -5.20 -8.00 4.11
N ALA A 310 -5.31 -8.64 5.28
CA ALA A 310 -6.54 -9.30 5.72
C ALA A 310 -7.72 -8.32 5.94
N GLY A 311 -7.42 -7.05 6.25
CA GLY A 311 -8.42 -5.98 6.27
C GLY A 311 -8.90 -5.61 4.87
N LEU A 312 -7.96 -5.37 3.95
CA LEU A 312 -8.18 -4.92 2.58
C LEU A 312 -8.87 -5.97 1.71
N GLN A 313 -8.35 -7.21 1.67
CA GLN A 313 -8.89 -8.28 0.83
C GLN A 313 -10.03 -9.08 1.49
N GLY A 314 -10.24 -8.92 2.80
CA GLY A 314 -11.10 -9.80 3.58
C GLY A 314 -10.44 -11.14 3.92
N THR A 315 -11.23 -12.08 4.46
CA THR A 315 -10.74 -13.39 4.93
C THR A 315 -11.43 -14.60 4.28
N ASP A 316 -12.40 -14.40 3.39
CA ASP A 316 -12.81 -15.45 2.46
C ASP A 316 -11.92 -15.34 1.21
N LEU A 317 -11.28 -16.44 0.82
CA LEU A 317 -10.36 -16.47 -0.31
C LEU A 317 -11.09 -16.75 -1.64
N ASN A 318 -12.34 -17.21 -1.59
CA ASN A 318 -13.18 -17.51 -2.74
C ASN A 318 -14.08 -16.33 -3.13
N ASP A 319 -14.45 -15.50 -2.15
CA ASP A 319 -15.19 -14.24 -2.33
C ASP A 319 -14.51 -13.13 -1.52
N LYS A 320 -13.37 -12.67 -2.03
CA LYS A 320 -12.54 -11.57 -1.52
C LYS A 320 -13.23 -10.22 -1.74
N LEU A 321 -12.99 -9.27 -0.83
CA LEU A 321 -13.50 -7.90 -0.91
C LEU A 321 -12.92 -7.17 -2.14
N VAL A 322 -11.59 -7.16 -2.24
CA VAL A 322 -10.76 -6.75 -3.38
C VAL A 322 -9.49 -7.63 -3.40
N ILE A 323 -8.72 -7.64 -4.49
CA ILE A 323 -7.39 -8.28 -4.52
C ILE A 323 -6.33 -7.30 -3.96
N SER A 324 -5.53 -7.76 -3.00
CA SER A 324 -4.33 -7.05 -2.53
C SER A 324 -3.08 -7.50 -3.32
N THR A 325 -2.12 -6.58 -3.47
CA THR A 325 -0.81 -6.85 -4.08
C THR A 325 0.31 -6.38 -3.16
N CYS A 326 1.18 -7.28 -2.71
CA CYS A 326 2.35 -6.85 -1.95
C CYS A 326 3.37 -6.16 -2.84
N LYS A 327 3.76 -4.94 -2.42
CA LYS A 327 4.69 -4.00 -3.08
C LYS A 327 6.05 -4.59 -3.47
N HIS A 328 6.94 -3.75 -4.00
CA HIS A 328 7.95 -4.20 -4.98
C HIS A 328 8.99 -5.22 -4.43
N TYR A 329 8.87 -6.46 -4.91
CA TYR A 329 9.63 -7.68 -4.61
C TYR A 329 10.88 -7.77 -5.50
N ALA A 330 12.11 -7.70 -5.01
CA ALA A 330 12.57 -7.49 -3.64
C ALA A 330 13.79 -6.56 -3.62
N ALA A 331 14.27 -6.19 -2.43
CA ALA A 331 15.44 -5.33 -2.22
C ALA A 331 15.34 -3.90 -2.81
N TYR A 332 14.14 -3.45 -3.17
CA TYR A 332 13.86 -2.06 -3.55
C TYR A 332 13.61 -1.19 -2.33
N ASP A 333 14.50 -0.22 -2.07
CA ASP A 333 14.28 0.83 -1.06
C ASP A 333 15.00 2.15 -1.40
N LEU A 334 15.18 2.46 -2.70
CA LEU A 334 15.78 3.70 -3.21
C LEU A 334 15.15 4.15 -4.52
N GLU A 335 15.05 5.47 -4.74
CA GLU A 335 14.60 6.06 -6.01
C GLU A 335 15.74 6.33 -6.99
N THR A 336 16.88 6.82 -6.50
CA THR A 336 18.01 7.21 -7.34
C THR A 336 18.61 5.97 -8.01
N GLY A 337 18.49 5.90 -9.34
CA GLY A 337 18.94 4.76 -10.14
C GLY A 337 18.04 3.52 -10.08
N ARG A 338 16.81 3.62 -9.55
CA ARG A 338 15.95 2.45 -9.27
C ARG A 338 15.78 1.46 -10.43
N THR A 339 15.75 1.97 -11.66
CA THR A 339 15.55 1.21 -12.92
C THR A 339 16.78 0.46 -13.41
N GLY A 340 17.97 0.70 -12.83
CA GLY A 340 19.24 0.09 -13.27
C GLY A 340 20.22 -0.27 -12.14
N ASN A 341 19.88 -0.01 -10.86
CA ASN A 341 20.70 -0.44 -9.73
C ASN A 341 20.64 -1.97 -9.58
N ASP A 342 21.79 -2.58 -9.29
CA ASP A 342 21.92 -3.99 -8.90
C ASP A 342 22.53 -4.10 -7.49
N TYR A 343 21.84 -4.82 -6.61
CA TYR A 343 22.21 -4.96 -5.20
C TYR A 343 22.64 -6.40 -4.87
N ASN A 344 23.67 -6.53 -4.04
CA ASN A 344 24.14 -7.79 -3.49
C ASN A 344 24.02 -7.74 -1.95
N PRO A 345 22.87 -8.17 -1.39
CA PRO A 345 22.71 -8.34 0.05
C PRO A 345 23.30 -9.68 0.50
N ASP A 346 24.05 -9.67 1.61
CA ASP A 346 24.40 -10.92 2.32
C ASP A 346 23.15 -11.79 2.49
N GLN A 347 23.25 -13.10 2.23
CA GLN A 347 22.11 -14.04 2.33
C GLN A 347 21.40 -13.99 3.69
N GLN A 348 22.13 -13.61 4.75
CA GLN A 348 21.58 -13.36 6.08
C GLN A 348 20.62 -12.14 6.11
N ASP A 349 20.97 -11.01 5.48
CA ASP A 349 20.10 -9.82 5.38
C ASP A 349 18.98 -10.01 4.34
N LEU A 350 19.27 -10.72 3.24
CA LEU A 350 18.26 -11.16 2.29
C LEU A 350 17.14 -11.91 3.01
N ALA A 351 17.48 -12.91 3.83
CA ALA A 351 16.54 -13.68 4.63
C ALA A 351 15.82 -12.83 5.70
N GLU A 352 16.56 -12.18 6.61
CA GLU A 352 15.95 -11.60 7.83
C GLU A 352 15.33 -10.20 7.64
N TYR A 353 15.56 -9.55 6.49
CA TYR A 353 15.12 -8.17 6.25
C TYR A 353 14.39 -7.97 4.93
N PHE A 354 14.97 -8.39 3.80
CA PHE A 354 14.41 -8.09 2.47
C PHE A 354 13.32 -9.08 2.04
N LEU A 355 13.42 -10.36 2.42
CA LEU A 355 12.43 -11.40 2.11
C LEU A 355 11.43 -11.65 3.24
N ALA A 356 11.80 -11.40 4.50
CA ALA A 356 10.93 -11.64 5.66
C ALA A 356 9.53 -10.96 5.61
N PRO A 357 9.36 -9.73 5.08
CA PRO A 357 8.04 -9.14 4.84
C PRO A 357 7.21 -9.95 3.82
N PHE A 358 7.84 -10.35 2.71
CA PHE A 358 7.18 -11.07 1.62
C PHE A 358 6.72 -12.46 2.02
N LYS A 359 7.57 -13.19 2.76
CA LYS A 359 7.17 -14.46 3.37
C LYS A 359 5.87 -14.31 4.15
N THR A 360 5.76 -13.29 5.00
CA THR A 360 4.53 -13.03 5.76
C THR A 360 3.35 -12.65 4.86
N CYS A 361 3.56 -11.86 3.80
CA CYS A 361 2.47 -11.54 2.89
C CYS A 361 1.92 -12.78 2.15
N VAL A 362 2.82 -13.61 1.61
CA VAL A 362 2.44 -14.82 0.87
C VAL A 362 1.86 -15.88 1.82
N ARG A 363 2.65 -16.30 2.81
CA ARG A 363 2.38 -17.47 3.66
C ARG A 363 1.46 -17.20 4.85
N ASP A 364 1.40 -15.97 5.36
CA ASP A 364 0.59 -15.63 6.55
C ASP A 364 -0.70 -14.87 6.20
N THR A 365 -0.96 -14.51 4.93
CA THR A 365 -2.16 -13.73 4.54
C THR A 365 -2.88 -14.14 3.26
N ASP A 366 -2.40 -15.15 2.52
CA ASP A 366 -3.01 -15.63 1.26
C ASP A 366 -3.31 -14.50 0.26
N VAL A 367 -2.31 -13.63 0.08
CA VAL A 367 -2.39 -12.45 -0.80
C VAL A 367 -2.71 -12.87 -2.24
N GLY A 368 -3.53 -12.10 -2.95
CA GLY A 368 -3.85 -12.42 -4.35
C GLY A 368 -2.67 -12.22 -5.31
N SER A 369 -1.84 -11.19 -5.09
CA SER A 369 -0.80 -10.76 -6.02
C SER A 369 0.51 -10.33 -5.33
N VAL A 370 1.62 -10.41 -6.06
CA VAL A 370 2.92 -9.86 -5.68
C VAL A 370 3.50 -9.07 -6.85
N MET A 371 4.00 -7.86 -6.59
CA MET A 371 4.62 -7.02 -7.63
C MET A 371 6.14 -7.16 -7.65
N CYS A 372 6.74 -7.56 -8.78
CA CYS A 372 8.21 -7.56 -8.93
C CYS A 372 8.76 -6.14 -9.17
N SER A 373 9.97 -5.88 -8.70
CA SER A 373 10.56 -4.53 -8.62
C SER A 373 11.44 -4.10 -9.80
N TYR A 374 11.76 -2.81 -9.86
CA TYR A 374 12.64 -2.20 -10.86
C TYR A 374 14.09 -2.71 -10.84
N ASN A 375 14.66 -2.97 -9.65
CA ASN A 375 16.10 -3.24 -9.51
C ASN A 375 16.48 -4.67 -9.91
N ALA A 376 17.79 -4.89 -9.97
CA ALA A 376 18.38 -6.22 -9.96
C ALA A 376 18.79 -6.63 -8.55
N VAL A 377 18.90 -7.95 -8.36
CA VAL A 377 19.55 -8.58 -7.22
C VAL A 377 20.51 -9.64 -7.77
N ASP A 378 21.76 -9.62 -7.32
CA ASP A 378 22.83 -10.54 -7.75
C ASP A 378 22.98 -10.67 -9.28
N GLY A 379 22.90 -9.54 -10.00
CA GLY A 379 23.09 -9.47 -11.45
C GLY A 379 21.84 -9.80 -12.28
N VAL A 380 20.68 -9.99 -11.65
CA VAL A 380 19.42 -10.36 -12.31
C VAL A 380 18.29 -9.39 -11.93
N PRO A 381 17.66 -8.69 -12.90
CA PRO A 381 16.45 -7.89 -12.66
C PRO A 381 15.38 -8.73 -11.96
N THR A 382 14.73 -8.22 -10.92
CA THR A 382 13.85 -9.07 -10.09
C THR A 382 12.67 -9.65 -10.87
N CYS A 383 12.11 -8.89 -11.83
CA CYS A 383 11.10 -9.37 -12.78
C CYS A 383 11.60 -10.46 -13.76
N ALA A 384 12.91 -10.69 -13.90
CA ALA A 384 13.53 -11.76 -14.69
C ALA A 384 14.16 -12.88 -13.82
N SER A 385 13.99 -12.82 -12.50
CA SER A 385 14.65 -13.71 -11.55
C SER A 385 13.81 -14.95 -11.23
N GLN A 386 14.14 -16.07 -11.88
CA GLN A 386 13.58 -17.40 -11.55
C GLN A 386 13.86 -17.77 -10.08
N TYR A 387 14.96 -17.29 -9.49
CA TYR A 387 15.26 -17.49 -8.06
C TYR A 387 14.19 -16.86 -7.17
N LEU A 388 13.86 -15.58 -7.40
CA LEU A 388 12.85 -14.88 -6.61
C LEU A 388 11.44 -15.34 -6.96
N LEU A 389 11.09 -15.40 -8.25
CA LEU A 389 9.71 -15.58 -8.73
C LEU A 389 9.23 -17.03 -8.82
N GLN A 390 10.14 -18.02 -8.86
CA GLN A 390 9.79 -19.44 -8.83
C GLN A 390 10.33 -20.09 -7.56
N ASP A 391 11.66 -20.15 -7.39
CA ASP A 391 12.31 -20.98 -6.34
C ASP A 391 11.94 -20.53 -4.91
N ILE A 392 11.84 -19.22 -4.67
CA ILE A 392 11.38 -18.67 -3.38
C ILE A 392 9.85 -18.50 -3.37
N LEU A 393 9.31 -17.66 -4.27
CA LEU A 393 7.92 -17.23 -4.18
C LEU A 393 6.93 -18.38 -4.33
N ARG A 394 7.13 -19.27 -5.32
CA ARG A 394 6.15 -20.32 -5.65
C ARG A 394 6.52 -21.66 -5.03
N ASP A 395 7.73 -22.16 -5.26
CA ASP A 395 8.13 -23.50 -4.82
C ASP A 395 8.31 -23.59 -3.29
N TYR A 396 8.65 -22.49 -2.62
CA TYR A 396 9.03 -22.48 -1.20
C TYR A 396 8.02 -21.76 -0.29
N TRP A 397 7.42 -20.65 -0.73
CA TRP A 397 6.32 -20.00 -0.01
C TRP A 397 4.91 -20.42 -0.48
N ASN A 398 4.80 -21.34 -1.44
CA ASN A 398 3.54 -21.92 -1.93
C ASN A 398 2.58 -20.87 -2.57
N PHE A 399 3.11 -19.88 -3.30
CA PHE A 399 2.32 -18.93 -4.11
C PHE A 399 1.82 -19.58 -5.43
N THR A 400 1.06 -20.66 -5.27
CA THR A 400 0.74 -21.63 -6.32
C THR A 400 -0.76 -21.86 -6.52
N GLU A 401 -1.64 -21.17 -5.78
CA GLU A 401 -3.08 -21.22 -6.05
C GLU A 401 -3.39 -20.72 -7.47
N ASP A 402 -4.47 -21.22 -8.08
CA ASP A 402 -4.83 -20.89 -9.45
C ASP A 402 -5.17 -19.40 -9.66
N TYR A 403 -5.28 -18.59 -8.59
CA TYR A 403 -5.42 -17.12 -8.64
C TYR A 403 -4.13 -16.33 -8.33
N ASN A 404 -3.02 -16.98 -7.92
CA ASN A 404 -1.79 -16.29 -7.51
C ASN A 404 -0.98 -15.78 -8.71
N TYR A 405 -1.13 -14.50 -9.05
CA TYR A 405 -0.42 -13.86 -10.16
C TYR A 405 0.74 -12.95 -9.70
N VAL A 406 1.74 -12.78 -10.55
CA VAL A 406 2.81 -11.77 -10.37
C VAL A 406 2.60 -10.64 -11.37
N VAL A 407 2.60 -9.39 -10.88
CA VAL A 407 2.59 -8.17 -11.70
C VAL A 407 3.98 -7.53 -11.72
N SER A 408 4.34 -6.77 -12.76
CA SER A 408 5.54 -5.92 -12.73
C SER A 408 5.24 -4.53 -12.17
N ASP A 409 6.22 -3.91 -11.48
CA ASP A 409 6.22 -2.46 -11.33
C ASP A 409 6.28 -1.79 -12.74
N CYS A 410 5.87 -0.54 -12.83
CA CYS A 410 5.50 0.08 -14.10
C CYS A 410 6.71 0.45 -14.95
N SER A 411 6.85 -0.19 -16.11
CA SER A 411 8.04 -0.29 -16.97
C SER A 411 9.19 -1.19 -16.48
N ALA A 412 9.05 -1.91 -15.36
CA ALA A 412 10.11 -2.79 -14.86
C ALA A 412 10.47 -3.97 -15.81
N VAL A 413 9.57 -4.37 -16.72
CA VAL A 413 9.90 -5.31 -17.82
C VAL A 413 10.70 -4.60 -18.93
N THR A 414 10.38 -3.35 -19.26
CA THR A 414 11.14 -2.54 -20.22
C THR A 414 12.57 -2.28 -19.72
N ASP A 415 12.72 -2.03 -18.42
CA ASP A 415 14.01 -1.72 -17.79
C ASP A 415 15.04 -2.87 -17.89
N ILE A 416 14.58 -4.12 -18.02
CA ILE A 416 15.42 -5.32 -18.21
C ILE A 416 16.37 -5.15 -19.40
N TRP A 417 15.89 -4.62 -20.53
CA TRP A 417 16.74 -4.33 -21.68
C TRP A 417 17.26 -2.88 -21.67
N HIS A 418 16.44 -1.93 -21.21
CA HIS A 418 16.72 -0.51 -21.44
C HIS A 418 17.76 0.10 -20.47
N TYR A 419 17.78 -0.33 -19.20
CA TYR A 419 18.71 0.19 -18.19
C TYR A 419 19.64 -0.90 -17.64
N HIS A 420 19.11 -2.09 -17.35
CA HIS A 420 19.94 -3.23 -16.89
C HIS A 420 20.81 -3.82 -18.01
N ASN A 421 20.42 -3.64 -19.28
CA ASN A 421 21.03 -4.31 -20.44
C ASN A 421 21.10 -5.85 -20.28
N PHE A 422 20.22 -6.44 -19.46
CA PHE A 422 20.19 -7.87 -19.17
C PHE A 422 19.73 -8.68 -20.38
N THR A 423 18.93 -8.08 -21.26
CA THR A 423 18.67 -8.56 -22.63
C THR A 423 18.98 -7.48 -23.64
N THR A 424 19.20 -7.87 -24.91
CA THR A 424 19.57 -6.96 -26.00
C THR A 424 18.37 -6.26 -26.68
N THR A 425 17.15 -6.75 -26.48
CA THR A 425 15.92 -6.16 -27.04
C THR A 425 14.72 -6.27 -26.10
N GLU A 426 13.65 -5.54 -26.43
CA GLU A 426 12.37 -5.51 -25.73
C GLU A 426 11.61 -6.84 -25.84
N GLU A 427 11.67 -7.50 -27.00
CA GLU A 427 11.14 -8.86 -27.23
C GLU A 427 11.81 -9.86 -26.28
N ALA A 428 13.13 -9.75 -26.11
CA ALA A 428 13.90 -10.60 -25.22
C ALA A 428 13.60 -10.30 -23.74
N ALA A 429 13.37 -9.03 -23.37
CA ALA A 429 12.95 -8.66 -22.02
C ALA A 429 11.58 -9.26 -21.65
N ALA A 430 10.59 -9.09 -22.53
CA ALA A 430 9.26 -9.68 -22.37
C ALA A 430 9.33 -11.21 -22.25
N THR A 431 10.20 -11.84 -23.06
CA THR A 431 10.48 -13.28 -23.01
C THR A 431 10.98 -13.73 -21.63
N VAL A 432 12.01 -13.08 -21.09
CA VAL A 432 12.62 -13.52 -19.82
C VAL A 432 11.69 -13.25 -18.63
N ALA A 433 10.95 -12.14 -18.61
CA ALA A 433 10.04 -11.83 -17.51
C ALA A 433 8.84 -12.79 -17.45
N LEU A 434 8.16 -13.02 -18.58
CA LEU A 434 7.04 -13.96 -18.64
C LEU A 434 7.50 -15.38 -18.27
N ASN A 435 8.63 -15.84 -18.80
CA ASN A 435 9.17 -17.17 -18.48
C ASN A 435 9.71 -17.29 -17.05
N ALA A 436 10.15 -16.19 -16.41
CA ALA A 436 10.65 -16.21 -15.02
C ALA A 436 9.52 -16.31 -13.97
N GLY A 437 8.32 -15.81 -14.29
CA GLY A 437 7.15 -15.97 -13.43
C GLY A 437 6.17 -14.80 -13.40
N VAL A 438 6.47 -13.68 -14.08
CA VAL A 438 5.56 -12.54 -14.26
C VAL A 438 4.37 -12.98 -15.11
N ASP A 439 3.16 -12.70 -14.64
CA ASP A 439 1.90 -13.02 -15.32
C ASP A 439 1.23 -11.78 -15.93
N LEU A 440 1.53 -10.58 -15.40
CA LEU A 440 0.98 -9.29 -15.83
C LEU A 440 2.10 -8.23 -15.88
N GLU A 441 2.18 -7.44 -16.95
CA GLU A 441 3.06 -6.28 -17.01
C GLU A 441 2.28 -4.99 -16.71
N CYS A 442 2.79 -4.11 -15.85
CA CYS A 442 2.42 -2.70 -15.92
C CYS A 442 3.28 -2.03 -17.01
N GLY A 443 2.73 -1.83 -18.21
CA GLY A 443 3.53 -1.42 -19.37
C GLY A 443 3.05 -1.96 -20.74
N SER A 444 4.02 -2.28 -21.61
CA SER A 444 3.73 -2.62 -23.01
C SER A 444 4.77 -3.51 -23.71
N SER A 445 5.83 -3.94 -23.02
CA SER A 445 6.85 -4.85 -23.55
C SER A 445 6.25 -6.21 -23.95
N PHE A 446 5.25 -6.69 -23.22
CA PHE A 446 4.53 -7.93 -23.49
C PHE A 446 3.75 -7.88 -24.81
N LEU A 447 3.44 -6.69 -25.35
CA LEU A 447 2.86 -6.56 -26.69
C LEU A 447 3.81 -7.08 -27.80
N LYS A 448 5.11 -7.23 -27.49
CA LYS A 448 6.12 -7.81 -28.39
C LYS A 448 6.15 -9.34 -28.40
N LEU A 449 5.46 -10.02 -27.47
CA LEU A 449 5.50 -11.49 -27.31
C LEU A 449 5.15 -12.28 -28.58
N ASN A 450 4.48 -11.64 -29.56
CA ASN A 450 4.25 -12.20 -30.88
C ASN A 450 5.57 -12.65 -31.57
N VAL A 451 6.67 -11.91 -31.39
CA VAL A 451 8.00 -12.30 -31.90
C VAL A 451 8.53 -13.50 -31.12
N SER A 452 8.49 -13.43 -29.79
CA SER A 452 8.91 -14.51 -28.88
C SER A 452 8.20 -15.84 -29.13
N LEU A 453 6.92 -15.80 -29.53
CA LEU A 453 6.13 -16.96 -29.93
C LEU A 453 6.54 -17.50 -31.31
N ALA A 454 6.84 -16.63 -32.28
CA ALA A 454 7.28 -17.03 -33.62
C ALA A 454 8.64 -17.74 -33.58
N ASP A 455 9.57 -17.20 -32.79
CA ASP A 455 10.91 -17.77 -32.56
C ASP A 455 10.91 -18.93 -31.56
N LYS A 456 9.77 -19.19 -30.90
CA LYS A 456 9.57 -20.24 -29.87
C LYS A 456 10.36 -20.03 -28.58
N HIS A 457 10.79 -18.81 -28.29
CA HIS A 457 11.37 -18.42 -27.01
C HIS A 457 10.31 -18.39 -25.88
N VAL A 458 9.03 -18.27 -26.24
CA VAL A 458 7.88 -18.42 -25.33
C VAL A 458 6.96 -19.53 -25.88
N ASN A 459 6.39 -20.33 -24.99
CA ASN A 459 5.32 -21.28 -25.33
C ASN A 459 3.96 -20.65 -25.01
N ILE A 460 2.97 -20.80 -25.91
CA ILE A 460 1.60 -20.29 -25.70
C ILE A 460 0.99 -20.80 -24.39
N THR A 461 1.34 -22.02 -23.94
CA THR A 461 0.85 -22.57 -22.66
C THR A 461 1.30 -21.76 -21.43
N ARG A 462 2.40 -21.00 -21.52
CA ARG A 462 2.86 -20.13 -20.42
C ARG A 462 2.02 -18.84 -20.34
N MET A 463 1.63 -18.29 -21.49
CA MET A 463 0.65 -17.19 -21.56
C MET A 463 -0.72 -17.66 -21.08
N ASP A 464 -1.12 -18.89 -21.45
CA ASP A 464 -2.40 -19.47 -21.04
C ASP A 464 -2.45 -19.74 -19.52
N GLN A 465 -1.31 -20.06 -18.90
CA GLN A 465 -1.17 -20.11 -17.44
C GLN A 465 -1.27 -18.72 -16.79
N ALA A 466 -0.67 -17.68 -17.39
CA ALA A 466 -0.76 -16.30 -16.88
C ALA A 466 -2.20 -15.76 -16.95
N LEU A 467 -2.87 -15.92 -18.08
CA LEU A 467 -4.28 -15.53 -18.25
C LEU A 467 -5.22 -16.36 -17.37
N THR A 468 -4.93 -17.65 -17.17
CA THR A 468 -5.67 -18.48 -16.20
C THR A 468 -5.58 -17.88 -14.80
N ARG A 469 -4.39 -17.47 -14.35
CA ARG A 469 -4.22 -16.81 -13.04
C ARG A 469 -5.00 -15.52 -12.91
N LEU A 470 -4.88 -14.65 -13.91
CA LEU A 470 -5.56 -13.35 -13.92
C LEU A 470 -7.10 -13.50 -13.91
N TYR A 471 -7.67 -14.33 -14.79
CA TYR A 471 -9.13 -14.50 -14.81
C TYR A 471 -9.67 -15.31 -13.62
N THR A 472 -8.88 -16.22 -13.03
CA THR A 472 -9.26 -16.90 -11.78
C THR A 472 -9.23 -15.92 -10.60
N ALA A 473 -8.26 -15.00 -10.54
CA ALA A 473 -8.25 -13.92 -9.56
C ALA A 473 -9.51 -13.04 -9.68
N LEU A 474 -9.92 -12.68 -10.89
CA LEU A 474 -11.16 -11.92 -11.11
C LEU A 474 -12.43 -12.70 -10.70
N PHE A 475 -12.42 -14.04 -10.71
CA PHE A 475 -13.47 -14.83 -10.06
C PHE A 475 -13.47 -14.68 -8.53
N THR A 476 -12.31 -14.63 -7.87
CA THR A 476 -12.23 -14.47 -6.40
C THR A 476 -12.82 -13.16 -5.88
N VAL A 477 -13.01 -12.14 -6.73
CA VAL A 477 -13.69 -10.88 -6.38
C VAL A 477 -15.07 -10.75 -7.01
N GLY A 478 -15.61 -11.81 -7.63
CA GLY A 478 -16.95 -11.81 -8.21
C GLY A 478 -17.11 -10.93 -9.46
N TYR A 479 -16.03 -10.62 -10.20
CA TYR A 479 -16.10 -9.79 -11.42
C TYR A 479 -17.04 -10.37 -12.48
N PHE A 480 -17.06 -11.70 -12.61
CA PHE A 480 -17.89 -12.39 -13.60
C PHE A 480 -19.35 -12.54 -13.14
N ASP A 481 -19.59 -13.05 -11.92
CA ASP A 481 -20.92 -13.51 -11.48
C ASP A 481 -21.61 -12.61 -10.43
N GLY A 482 -20.85 -11.74 -9.77
CA GLY A 482 -21.24 -11.05 -8.54
C GLY A 482 -20.58 -11.65 -7.29
N SER A 483 -20.76 -10.97 -6.16
CA SER A 483 -20.18 -11.30 -4.85
C SER A 483 -21.17 -10.98 -3.72
N GLN A 484 -20.88 -11.37 -2.48
CA GLN A 484 -21.59 -10.83 -1.31
C GLN A 484 -21.43 -9.30 -1.16
N TYR A 485 -20.38 -8.74 -1.76
CA TYR A 485 -20.02 -7.32 -1.71
C TYR A 485 -20.54 -6.47 -2.88
N SER A 486 -21.26 -7.07 -3.84
CA SER A 486 -21.75 -6.35 -5.04
C SER A 486 -22.78 -5.26 -4.75
N ASN A 487 -23.32 -5.20 -3.53
CA ASN A 487 -24.25 -4.16 -3.08
C ASN A 487 -23.57 -2.97 -2.38
N LEU A 488 -22.25 -2.98 -2.20
CA LEU A 488 -21.52 -1.83 -1.64
C LEU A 488 -21.51 -0.67 -2.62
N GLY A 489 -21.74 0.55 -2.13
CA GLY A 489 -21.88 1.73 -2.98
C GLY A 489 -21.52 3.02 -2.24
N TRP A 490 -21.98 4.16 -2.77
CA TRP A 490 -21.59 5.47 -2.24
C TRP A 490 -21.93 5.70 -0.76
N ALA A 491 -22.98 5.05 -0.25
CA ALA A 491 -23.36 5.10 1.17
C ALA A 491 -22.31 4.50 2.13
N ASP A 492 -21.40 3.66 1.62
CA ASP A 492 -20.32 3.02 2.37
C ASP A 492 -19.00 3.81 2.31
N VAL A 493 -18.93 4.88 1.50
CA VAL A 493 -17.73 5.71 1.27
C VAL A 493 -17.74 6.98 2.13
N ALA A 494 -16.57 7.39 2.62
CA ALA A 494 -16.33 8.63 3.37
C ALA A 494 -17.25 8.82 4.61
N THR A 495 -17.79 7.71 5.13
CA THR A 495 -18.72 7.66 6.26
C THR A 495 -18.21 8.40 7.49
N ALA A 496 -19.12 8.80 8.39
CA ALA A 496 -18.74 9.38 9.68
C ALA A 496 -17.82 8.45 10.51
N LYS A 497 -17.94 7.13 10.34
CA LYS A 497 -17.06 6.13 10.98
C LYS A 497 -15.66 6.16 10.39
N SER A 498 -15.51 6.17 9.06
CA SER A 498 -14.20 6.21 8.41
C SER A 498 -13.48 7.54 8.68
N THR A 499 -14.21 8.66 8.65
CA THR A 499 -13.67 9.98 9.04
C THR A 499 -13.19 10.00 10.50
N SER A 500 -13.96 9.42 11.42
CA SER A 500 -13.53 9.27 12.83
C SER A 500 -12.29 8.38 12.98
N LEU A 501 -12.14 7.35 12.15
CA LEU A 501 -10.98 6.47 12.14
C LEU A 501 -9.72 7.16 11.56
N ALA A 502 -9.90 8.04 10.56
CA ALA A 502 -8.81 8.89 10.05
C ALA A 502 -8.33 9.91 11.08
N TYR A 503 -9.24 10.53 11.85
CA TYR A 503 -8.88 11.34 13.03
C TYR A 503 -8.13 10.50 14.08
N GLN A 504 -8.64 9.31 14.41
CA GLN A 504 -8.02 8.41 15.39
C GLN A 504 -6.58 8.06 14.99
N ALA A 505 -6.36 7.62 13.75
CA ALA A 505 -5.02 7.30 13.24
C ALA A 505 -4.06 8.50 13.28
N ALA A 506 -4.54 9.71 13.00
CA ALA A 506 -3.74 10.93 13.12
C ALA A 506 -3.41 11.25 14.59
N VAL A 507 -4.37 11.12 15.52
CA VAL A 507 -4.16 11.35 16.95
C VAL A 507 -3.18 10.33 17.56
N GLU A 508 -3.36 9.06 17.25
CA GLU A 508 -2.61 7.97 17.89
C GLU A 508 -1.18 7.83 17.34
N GLY A 509 -0.92 8.22 16.10
CA GLY A 509 0.40 8.15 15.46
C GLY A 509 1.30 9.36 15.74
N MET A 510 0.74 10.54 15.97
CA MET A 510 1.54 11.73 16.26
C MET A 510 2.38 11.54 17.53
N THR A 511 3.67 11.89 17.42
CA THR A 511 4.70 11.54 18.41
C THR A 511 5.26 12.81 19.05
N LEU A 512 5.16 12.92 20.38
CA LEU A 512 5.78 14.01 21.14
C LEU A 512 7.27 13.71 21.36
N LEU A 513 8.13 14.53 20.78
CA LEU A 513 9.60 14.36 20.83
C LEU A 513 10.27 15.17 21.95
N LYS A 514 9.62 16.25 22.41
CA LYS A 514 10.10 17.08 23.52
C LYS A 514 8.93 17.83 24.15
N ASN A 515 8.94 17.95 25.47
CA ASN A 515 8.05 18.83 26.23
C ASN A 515 8.75 19.31 27.51
N ASN A 516 8.78 20.62 27.76
CA ASN A 516 9.32 21.22 28.99
C ASN A 516 8.25 21.53 30.05
N GLY A 517 7.06 20.93 29.92
CA GLY A 517 5.89 21.23 30.75
C GLY A 517 4.95 22.30 30.17
N LEU A 518 5.19 22.77 28.94
CA LEU A 518 4.26 23.64 28.21
C LEU A 518 2.98 22.91 27.80
N LEU A 519 3.10 21.64 27.41
CA LEU A 519 2.00 20.83 26.90
C LEU A 519 1.46 19.87 27.98
N PRO A 520 0.14 19.63 28.05
CA PRO A 520 -0.91 20.23 27.21
C PRO A 520 -1.17 21.71 27.52
N LEU A 521 -1.50 22.49 26.48
CA LEU A 521 -1.73 23.93 26.62
C LEU A 521 -2.88 24.26 27.58
N SER A 522 -2.59 25.11 28.57
CA SER A 522 -3.61 25.63 29.49
C SER A 522 -4.76 26.32 28.73
N LYS A 523 -5.99 25.89 29.04
CA LYS A 523 -7.23 26.37 28.41
C LYS A 523 -7.57 27.83 28.75
N THR A 524 -6.83 28.48 29.65
CA THR A 524 -7.07 29.87 30.11
C THR A 524 -5.85 30.80 30.02
N ALA A 525 -4.63 30.29 29.93
CA ALA A 525 -3.41 31.10 29.94
C ALA A 525 -3.12 31.82 28.61
N TYR A 526 -3.63 31.27 27.50
CA TYR A 526 -3.36 31.76 26.14
C TYR A 526 -4.65 32.20 25.47
N LYS A 527 -4.62 33.36 24.79
CA LYS A 527 -5.76 33.93 24.04
C LYS A 527 -5.40 34.26 22.60
N SER A 528 -4.15 34.03 22.20
CA SER A 528 -3.66 34.30 20.85
C SER A 528 -2.48 33.40 20.50
N VAL A 529 -2.43 32.96 19.23
CA VAL A 529 -1.42 32.04 18.70
C VAL A 529 -0.88 32.54 17.38
N ALA A 530 0.44 32.48 17.21
CA ALA A 530 1.09 32.69 15.92
C ALA A 530 1.29 31.33 15.25
N VAL A 531 0.68 31.11 14.09
CA VAL A 531 0.82 29.86 13.32
C VAL A 531 1.68 30.18 12.11
N ILE A 532 2.92 29.68 12.10
CA ILE A 532 3.96 30.06 11.14
C ILE A 532 4.53 28.81 10.45
N GLY A 533 4.98 28.96 9.20
CA GLY A 533 5.76 27.97 8.45
C GLY A 533 5.06 27.41 7.22
N PRO A 534 5.78 26.65 6.38
CA PRO A 534 5.25 26.13 5.11
C PRO A 534 4.06 25.17 5.29
N TYR A 535 4.06 24.37 6.36
CA TYR A 535 2.98 23.43 6.66
C TYR A 535 1.80 24.03 7.45
N ALA A 536 1.90 25.28 7.91
CA ALA A 536 0.86 25.91 8.75
C ALA A 536 -0.51 25.96 8.05
N ASN A 537 -0.54 26.11 6.73
CA ASN A 537 -1.76 26.04 5.92
C ASN A 537 -1.65 24.98 4.81
N ALA A 538 -1.05 23.82 5.14
CA ALA A 538 -1.02 22.68 4.23
C ALA A 538 -2.43 22.09 4.02
N THR A 539 -2.66 21.58 2.81
CA THR A 539 -3.83 20.76 2.47
C THR A 539 -3.35 19.41 1.95
N THR A 540 -3.13 19.26 0.64
CA THR A 540 -2.69 17.99 0.03
C THR A 540 -1.29 17.58 0.49
N GLN A 541 -0.44 18.52 0.91
CA GLN A 541 0.88 18.23 1.46
C GLN A 541 0.83 17.42 2.77
N MET A 542 -0.34 17.27 3.41
CA MET A 542 -0.53 16.42 4.58
C MET A 542 -0.94 14.98 4.23
N GLN A 543 -1.36 14.69 3.00
CA GLN A 543 -1.80 13.35 2.61
C GLN A 543 -0.59 12.41 2.41
N GLY A 544 0.45 12.88 1.70
CA GLY A 544 1.59 12.07 1.27
C GLY A 544 1.65 11.96 -0.26
N ASP A 545 2.10 10.82 -0.76
CA ASP A 545 1.93 10.35 -2.14
C ASP A 545 0.90 9.20 -2.20
N TYR A 546 0.53 8.75 -3.40
CA TYR A 546 -0.49 7.71 -3.65
C TYR A 546 -1.89 7.97 -3.07
N SER A 547 -2.17 9.18 -2.59
CA SER A 547 -3.47 9.61 -2.09
C SER A 547 -4.47 9.96 -3.20
N GLY A 548 -5.75 9.62 -3.01
CA GLY A 548 -6.86 10.12 -3.83
C GLY A 548 -7.42 11.47 -3.38
N THR A 549 -8.57 11.86 -3.94
CA THR A 549 -9.32 13.05 -3.49
C THR A 549 -9.95 12.80 -2.13
N ALA A 550 -9.58 13.58 -1.12
CA ALA A 550 -10.18 13.53 0.22
C ALA A 550 -11.50 14.32 0.29
N PRO A 551 -12.48 13.95 1.17
CA PRO A 551 -13.69 14.74 1.41
C PRO A 551 -13.38 16.18 1.85
N HIS A 552 -12.34 16.34 2.67
CA HIS A 552 -11.86 17.61 3.19
C HIS A 552 -10.40 17.49 3.64
N LEU A 553 -9.73 18.63 3.84
CA LEU A 553 -8.35 18.71 4.31
C LEU A 553 -8.25 19.84 5.34
N ILE A 554 -8.27 19.53 6.63
CA ILE A 554 -8.25 20.51 7.71
C ILE A 554 -6.80 20.88 8.06
N SER A 555 -6.35 22.03 7.59
CA SER A 555 -4.99 22.53 7.90
C SER A 555 -4.83 22.90 9.38
N PRO A 556 -3.61 22.91 9.94
CA PRO A 556 -3.37 23.40 11.30
C PRO A 556 -3.91 24.82 11.52
N LEU A 557 -3.78 25.72 10.53
CA LEU A 557 -4.35 27.06 10.56
C LEU A 557 -5.88 27.05 10.61
N MET A 558 -6.55 26.16 9.89
CA MET A 558 -8.01 26.00 9.95
C MET A 558 -8.44 25.51 11.34
N ALA A 559 -7.80 24.46 11.86
CA ALA A 559 -8.10 23.92 13.18
C ALA A 559 -7.89 24.94 14.31
N PHE A 560 -6.82 25.76 14.26
CA PHE A 560 -6.65 26.87 15.21
C PHE A 560 -7.71 27.98 15.04
N ARG A 561 -8.10 28.32 13.81
CA ARG A 561 -9.16 29.33 13.54
C ARG A 561 -10.55 28.88 13.99
N ASN A 562 -10.81 27.58 14.02
CA ASN A 562 -12.08 27.03 14.50
C ASN A 562 -12.20 27.06 16.04
N ARG A 563 -11.12 27.35 16.79
CA ARG A 563 -11.19 27.50 18.25
C ARG A 563 -11.74 28.87 18.65
N THR A 564 -12.82 28.87 19.40
CA THR A 564 -13.42 30.10 19.95
C THR A 564 -12.51 30.75 21.00
N GLY A 565 -12.52 32.08 21.06
CA GLY A 565 -11.75 32.87 22.04
C GLY A 565 -10.25 33.00 21.76
N TRP A 566 -9.72 32.43 20.67
CA TRP A 566 -8.31 32.52 20.29
C TRP A 566 -8.10 33.44 19.08
N THR A 567 -7.18 34.40 19.19
CA THR A 567 -6.77 35.27 18.06
C THR A 567 -5.63 34.61 17.29
N VAL A 568 -5.88 34.25 16.03
CA VAL A 568 -4.93 33.49 15.19
C VAL A 568 -4.18 34.42 14.23
N ASN A 569 -2.92 34.71 14.55
CA ASN A 569 -2.01 35.46 13.67
C ASN A 569 -1.25 34.48 12.74
N TYR A 570 -1.48 34.57 11.43
CA TYR A 570 -0.82 33.70 10.44
C TYR A 570 0.30 34.42 9.68
N ALA A 571 1.37 33.70 9.37
CA ALA A 571 2.35 34.09 8.35
C ALA A 571 3.06 32.86 7.76
N ALA A 572 3.26 32.81 6.44
CA ALA A 572 3.93 31.68 5.79
C ALA A 572 5.40 31.49 6.24
N GLY A 573 6.11 32.57 6.58
CA GLY A 573 7.50 32.53 7.03
C GLY A 573 8.50 32.30 5.89
N THR A 574 8.60 31.06 5.39
CA THR A 574 9.44 30.68 4.24
C THR A 574 8.90 29.41 3.57
N GLY A 575 9.34 29.14 2.33
CA GLY A 575 9.06 27.90 1.61
C GLY A 575 9.97 26.75 2.05
N ILE A 576 9.47 25.51 1.93
CA ILE A 576 10.07 24.29 2.49
C ILE A 576 11.52 24.03 2.05
N ASN A 577 11.87 24.39 0.82
CA ASN A 577 13.19 24.19 0.21
C ASN A 577 13.87 25.50 -0.21
N THR A 578 13.48 26.64 0.38
CA THR A 578 14.01 27.98 0.04
C THR A 578 14.68 28.68 1.24
N PRO A 579 15.66 28.06 1.93
CA PRO A 579 16.17 28.54 3.22
C PRO A 579 16.86 29.92 3.16
N GLN A 580 17.32 30.35 1.98
CA GLN A 580 17.90 31.69 1.76
C GLN A 580 16.84 32.79 1.60
N ASN A 581 15.57 32.45 1.38
CA ASN A 581 14.50 33.44 1.16
C ASN A 581 13.93 33.94 2.49
N THR A 582 14.53 35.01 3.02
CA THR A 582 14.11 35.63 4.28
C THR A 582 12.94 36.62 4.14
N SER A 583 12.34 36.78 2.96
CA SER A 583 11.33 37.83 2.70
C SER A 583 10.09 37.76 3.62
N GLY A 584 9.62 36.55 3.92
CA GLY A 584 8.49 36.33 4.83
C GLY A 584 8.83 36.44 6.32
N PHE A 585 10.10 36.55 6.72
CA PHE A 585 10.51 36.57 8.13
C PHE A 585 9.96 37.79 8.88
N ALA A 586 9.91 38.97 8.25
CA ALA A 586 9.37 40.18 8.90
C ALA A 586 7.89 40.02 9.27
N ALA A 587 7.10 39.40 8.39
CA ALA A 587 5.69 39.08 8.65
C ALA A 587 5.53 38.04 9.77
N ALA A 588 6.35 36.98 9.75
CA ALA A 588 6.38 35.95 10.80
C ALA A 588 6.75 36.53 12.18
N MET A 589 7.74 37.42 12.25
CA MET A 589 8.12 38.12 13.49
C MET A 589 7.01 39.06 13.96
N SER A 590 6.32 39.76 13.06
CA SER A 590 5.14 40.57 13.42
C SER A 590 4.00 39.72 13.96
N ALA A 591 3.72 38.54 13.38
CA ALA A 591 2.70 37.62 13.87
C ALA A 591 3.06 37.08 15.26
N ALA A 592 4.30 36.62 15.45
CA ALA A 592 4.83 36.14 16.72
C ALA A 592 4.85 37.21 17.83
N GLN A 593 5.12 38.48 17.49
CA GLN A 593 5.03 39.59 18.43
C GLN A 593 3.60 39.84 18.93
N LYS A 594 2.58 39.58 18.11
CA LYS A 594 1.15 39.82 18.40
C LYS A 594 0.42 38.67 19.11
N SER A 595 1.10 37.54 19.36
CA SER A 595 0.49 36.34 19.96
C SER A 595 1.11 35.94 21.29
N ASP A 596 0.36 35.28 22.18
CA ASP A 596 0.87 34.74 23.46
C ASP A 596 1.75 33.51 23.22
N LEU A 597 1.26 32.61 22.35
CA LEU A 597 1.91 31.37 21.94
C LEU A 597 2.51 31.48 20.53
N ILE A 598 3.65 30.85 20.30
CA ILE A 598 4.25 30.72 18.95
C ILE A 598 4.29 29.25 18.54
N ILE A 599 3.88 28.99 17.30
CA ILE A 599 4.24 27.80 16.55
C ILE A 599 5.20 28.27 15.47
N TYR A 600 6.45 27.78 15.52
CA TYR A 600 7.53 28.04 14.54
C TYR A 600 8.14 29.48 14.45
N SER A 601 8.64 30.07 15.55
CA SER A 601 9.62 31.19 15.51
C SER A 601 10.35 31.47 16.85
N LYS A 602 11.57 32.04 16.80
CA LYS A 602 12.40 32.37 17.97
C LYS A 602 12.11 33.77 18.52
N LEU A 603 11.32 33.83 19.59
CA LEU A 603 11.20 34.97 20.52
C LEU A 603 11.21 34.46 21.97
N SER A 604 11.23 35.36 22.95
CA SER A 604 11.08 35.05 24.39
C SER A 604 9.65 34.67 24.79
N LYS A 605 9.01 33.78 24.02
CA LYS A 605 7.64 33.29 24.23
C LYS A 605 7.62 31.76 24.07
N PRO A 606 6.63 31.04 24.64
CA PRO A 606 6.53 29.60 24.48
C PRO A 606 6.45 29.21 23.00
N LEU A 607 7.28 28.25 22.60
CA LEU A 607 7.47 27.82 21.21
C LEU A 607 7.20 26.33 21.06
N ILE A 608 6.27 25.99 20.18
CA ILE A 608 6.02 24.62 19.70
C ILE A 608 6.58 24.51 18.27
N VAL A 609 7.19 23.37 17.95
CA VAL A 609 7.52 22.98 16.58
C VAL A 609 6.82 21.67 16.23
N ALA A 610 6.24 21.60 15.04
CA ALA A 610 5.70 20.38 14.46
C ALA A 610 6.50 20.03 13.19
N GLN A 611 7.22 18.90 13.22
CA GLN A 611 7.91 18.32 12.08
C GLN A 611 6.90 17.46 11.28
N PHE A 612 6.48 17.95 10.11
CA PHE A 612 5.75 17.16 9.12
C PHE A 612 6.74 16.45 8.19
N GLY A 613 6.29 15.38 7.52
CA GLY A 613 7.11 14.55 6.65
C GLY A 613 7.33 13.13 7.20
N GLY A 614 7.54 12.17 6.30
CA GLY A 614 7.65 10.75 6.63
C GLY A 614 9.02 10.35 7.16
N GLY A 615 10.08 10.70 6.43
CA GLY A 615 11.46 10.57 6.91
C GLY A 615 11.80 11.59 8.00
N GLN A 616 12.76 11.26 8.87
CA GLN A 616 13.22 12.15 9.94
C GLN A 616 14.25 13.17 9.46
N LEU A 617 14.23 14.38 10.04
CA LEU A 617 15.31 15.38 9.91
C LEU A 617 16.16 15.38 11.20
N ASP A 618 17.32 16.04 11.20
CA ASP A 618 18.17 16.17 12.40
C ASP A 618 17.65 17.28 13.34
N ASP A 619 16.78 16.90 14.28
CA ASP A 619 16.24 17.79 15.32
C ASP A 619 17.24 18.15 16.43
N SER A 620 18.51 17.72 16.37
CA SER A 620 19.44 17.89 17.49
C SER A 620 19.65 19.35 17.89
N SER A 621 19.47 20.29 16.95
CA SER A 621 19.48 21.74 17.21
C SER A 621 18.23 22.24 17.96
N LEU A 622 17.05 21.67 17.70
CA LEU A 622 15.79 22.00 18.37
C LEU A 622 15.69 21.34 19.74
N LEU A 623 16.15 20.10 19.86
CA LEU A 623 16.23 19.37 21.12
C LEU A 623 17.15 20.10 22.13
N LYS A 624 18.34 20.54 21.71
CA LYS A 624 19.30 21.30 22.54
C LYS A 624 18.87 22.74 22.84
N ASN A 625 17.90 23.31 22.11
CA ASN A 625 17.46 24.69 22.30
C ASN A 625 16.38 24.82 23.38
N ASN A 626 16.72 25.36 24.54
CA ASN A 626 15.79 25.56 25.67
C ASN A 626 14.62 26.51 25.36
N ASN A 627 14.68 27.30 24.28
CA ASN A 627 13.54 28.15 23.86
C ASN A 627 12.47 27.33 23.12
N VAL A 628 12.84 26.23 22.46
CA VAL A 628 11.86 25.26 21.92
C VAL A 628 11.27 24.54 23.12
N SER A 629 10.01 24.85 23.42
CA SER A 629 9.31 24.35 24.61
C SER A 629 8.73 22.96 24.36
N ALA A 630 8.21 22.72 23.16
CA ALA A 630 7.81 21.39 22.71
C ALA A 630 8.14 21.14 21.23
N LEU A 631 8.33 19.87 20.90
CA LEU A 631 8.59 19.36 19.55
C LEU A 631 7.70 18.13 19.32
N VAL A 632 7.02 18.07 18.19
CA VAL A 632 6.12 16.99 17.78
C VAL A 632 6.51 16.54 16.39
N TRP A 633 6.60 15.24 16.14
CA TRP A 633 6.58 14.69 14.78
C TRP A 633 5.13 14.36 14.40
N ALA A 634 4.71 14.96 13.29
CA ALA A 634 3.34 14.94 12.80
C ALA A 634 3.13 14.02 11.58
N GLY A 635 4.20 13.45 11.02
CA GLY A 635 4.15 12.59 9.83
C GLY A 635 3.44 13.24 8.64
N TYR A 636 2.59 12.44 7.99
CA TYR A 636 1.58 12.88 7.01
C TYR A 636 0.18 12.54 7.56
N PRO A 637 -0.49 13.48 8.26
CA PRO A 637 -1.69 13.20 9.04
C PRO A 637 -3.01 13.42 8.29
N SER A 638 -2.95 13.75 7.00
CA SER A 638 -4.08 13.73 6.05
C SER A 638 -5.32 14.54 6.49
N GLN A 639 -6.54 14.08 6.16
CA GLN A 639 -7.79 14.87 6.18
C GLN A 639 -8.12 15.56 7.51
N GLU A 640 -7.86 14.91 8.63
CA GLU A 640 -8.12 15.40 9.99
C GLU A 640 -6.86 15.89 10.71
N GLY A 641 -5.72 15.98 10.02
CA GLY A 641 -4.42 16.18 10.65
C GLY A 641 -4.27 17.50 11.42
N GLY A 642 -4.89 18.58 10.95
CA GLY A 642 -4.95 19.84 11.71
C GLY A 642 -5.78 19.71 12.99
N THR A 643 -6.92 19.00 12.93
CA THR A 643 -7.80 18.75 14.08
C THR A 643 -7.05 17.94 15.15
N ALA A 644 -6.47 16.81 14.75
CA ALA A 644 -5.71 15.91 15.61
C ALA A 644 -4.54 16.63 16.31
N LEU A 645 -3.71 17.38 15.54
CA LEU A 645 -2.60 18.15 16.10
C LEU A 645 -3.07 19.19 17.14
N VAL A 646 -4.16 19.91 16.85
CA VAL A 646 -4.69 20.94 17.75
C VAL A 646 -5.30 20.36 19.02
N ASP A 647 -5.97 19.21 18.94
CA ASP A 647 -6.52 18.53 20.11
C ASP A 647 -5.43 17.92 21.01
N LEU A 648 -4.40 17.31 20.42
CA LEU A 648 -3.21 16.85 21.13
C LEU A 648 -2.51 18.00 21.85
N LEU A 649 -2.17 19.09 21.14
CA LEU A 649 -1.50 20.25 21.74
C LEU A 649 -2.32 20.92 22.86
N THR A 650 -3.65 20.80 22.85
CA THR A 650 -4.54 21.44 23.84
C THR A 650 -5.08 20.50 24.93
N GLY A 651 -4.60 19.25 24.98
CA GLY A 651 -5.04 18.27 25.98
C GLY A 651 -6.53 17.94 25.89
N ASN A 652 -7.07 17.97 24.67
CA ASN A 652 -8.31 17.27 24.35
C ASN A 652 -8.02 15.80 24.01
N GLN A 653 -6.82 15.52 23.51
CA GLN A 653 -6.23 14.18 23.37
C GLN A 653 -4.83 14.15 24.04
N SER A 654 -4.30 12.96 24.28
CA SER A 654 -2.96 12.76 24.85
C SER A 654 -2.01 12.11 23.83
N PHE A 655 -0.76 12.54 23.81
CA PHE A 655 0.27 11.90 22.98
C PHE A 655 0.58 10.49 23.48
N ALA A 656 0.60 9.55 22.54
CA ALA A 656 0.99 8.16 22.74
C ALA A 656 1.53 7.47 21.47
N GLY A 657 1.80 8.23 20.39
CA GLY A 657 2.55 7.74 19.25
C GLY A 657 4.04 7.63 19.54
N ARG A 658 4.75 6.78 18.78
CA ARG A 658 6.18 6.51 18.90
C ARG A 658 6.84 6.49 17.52
N LEU A 659 8.10 6.91 17.42
CA LEU A 659 8.84 6.87 16.15
C LEU A 659 9.02 5.43 15.62
N PRO A 660 8.52 5.08 14.41
CA PRO A 660 8.74 3.77 13.78
C PRO A 660 10.05 3.71 12.96
N ILE A 661 10.87 4.76 13.06
CA ILE A 661 12.17 4.93 12.39
C ILE A 661 13.13 5.67 13.32
N THR A 662 14.42 5.42 13.18
CA THR A 662 15.48 6.10 13.94
C THR A 662 15.74 7.49 13.36
N GLN A 663 15.79 8.51 14.22
CA GLN A 663 16.26 9.84 13.84
C GLN A 663 17.79 9.87 13.91
N TYR A 664 18.44 9.75 12.76
CA TYR A 664 19.89 9.84 12.63
C TYR A 664 20.38 11.30 12.70
N SER A 665 21.66 11.49 13.00
CA SER A 665 22.30 12.81 12.80
C SER A 665 22.59 13.04 11.31
N ALA A 666 22.68 14.30 10.88
CA ALA A 666 22.96 14.65 9.50
C ALA A 666 24.30 14.08 8.97
N ASN A 667 25.25 13.75 9.85
CA ASN A 667 26.51 13.13 9.48
C ASN A 667 26.35 11.69 8.95
N TYR A 668 25.34 10.95 9.40
CA TYR A 668 25.09 9.56 8.98
C TYR A 668 24.90 9.45 7.46
N ALA A 669 24.28 10.46 6.84
CA ALA A 669 24.12 10.55 5.39
C ALA A 669 25.45 10.72 4.62
N ASN A 670 26.54 11.11 5.29
CA ASN A 670 27.89 11.19 4.72
C ASN A 670 28.75 9.97 5.10
N GLU A 671 28.45 9.33 6.25
CA GLU A 671 29.13 8.12 6.74
C GLU A 671 28.67 6.84 6.01
N VAL A 672 27.45 6.85 5.44
CA VAL A 672 26.82 5.67 4.83
C VAL A 672 26.58 5.88 3.34
N ASN A 673 27.24 5.05 2.51
CA ASN A 673 26.89 4.90 1.10
C ASN A 673 25.42 4.44 0.97
N ILE A 674 24.60 5.21 0.28
CA ILE A 674 23.17 4.91 0.13
C ILE A 674 22.92 3.55 -0.56
N PHE A 675 23.75 3.22 -1.55
CA PHE A 675 23.66 2.02 -2.38
C PHE A 675 24.19 0.74 -1.70
N ASP A 676 24.93 0.84 -0.59
CA ASP A 676 25.33 -0.34 0.19
C ASP A 676 24.12 -0.88 0.96
N ILE A 677 23.56 -1.97 0.47
CA ILE A 677 22.31 -2.56 0.94
C ILE A 677 22.45 -3.24 2.32
N ASN A 678 23.65 -3.67 2.68
CA ASN A 678 23.91 -4.52 3.85
C ASN A 678 23.68 -3.77 5.18
N LEU A 679 23.17 -4.45 6.20
CA LEU A 679 22.73 -3.81 7.44
C LEU A 679 23.80 -3.77 8.52
N ARG A 680 24.70 -4.76 8.54
CA ARG A 680 25.61 -5.02 9.65
C ARG A 680 26.82 -4.09 9.68
N PRO A 681 27.23 -3.57 10.85
CA PRO A 681 28.37 -2.68 10.97
C PRO A 681 29.68 -3.40 10.68
N ASN A 682 30.67 -2.64 10.20
CA ASN A 682 32.05 -3.09 10.06
C ASN A 682 33.02 -1.97 10.52
N GLY A 683 34.34 -2.17 10.37
CA GLY A 683 35.35 -1.23 10.87
C GLY A 683 35.30 0.20 10.27
N SER A 684 34.56 0.40 9.18
CA SER A 684 34.39 1.69 8.49
C SER A 684 32.93 2.10 8.26
N TYR A 685 31.96 1.30 8.70
CA TYR A 685 30.54 1.46 8.40
C TYR A 685 29.71 1.26 9.67
N PRO A 686 28.91 2.25 10.12
CA PRO A 686 28.24 2.19 11.42
C PRO A 686 27.01 1.27 11.48
N GLY A 687 26.58 0.64 10.37
CA GLY A 687 25.38 -0.19 10.33
C GLY A 687 24.05 0.58 10.25
N ARG A 688 22.97 -0.11 9.91
CA ARG A 688 21.61 0.45 9.64
C ARG A 688 20.56 0.03 10.65
N THR A 689 19.50 0.83 10.78
CA THR A 689 18.37 0.67 11.73
C THR A 689 18.82 0.63 13.20
N TYR A 690 17.89 0.74 14.14
CA TYR A 690 18.13 0.52 15.57
C TYR A 690 18.70 -0.87 15.89
N LYS A 691 18.57 -1.85 14.98
CA LYS A 691 19.11 -3.21 15.16
C LYS A 691 20.64 -3.23 15.05
N TYR A 692 21.23 -2.47 14.11
CA TYR A 692 22.64 -2.62 13.75
C TYR A 692 23.46 -1.32 13.78
N TYR A 693 22.83 -0.14 13.90
CA TYR A 693 23.53 1.14 14.02
C TYR A 693 24.33 1.23 15.34
N THR A 694 25.64 1.39 15.24
CA THR A 694 26.58 1.49 16.40
C THR A 694 26.87 2.93 16.82
N GLY A 695 26.38 3.93 16.08
CA GLY A 695 26.47 5.33 16.46
C GLY A 695 25.40 5.74 17.48
N THR A 696 25.39 7.01 17.86
CA THR A 696 24.32 7.57 18.70
C THR A 696 23.20 8.12 17.82
N PRO A 697 21.93 7.71 18.02
CA PRO A 697 20.80 8.35 17.34
C PRO A 697 20.49 9.69 18.01
N VAL A 698 19.88 10.62 17.27
CA VAL A 698 19.33 11.86 17.83
C VAL A 698 18.09 11.54 18.67
N LEU A 699 17.21 10.68 18.13
CA LEU A 699 16.14 9.96 18.83
C LEU A 699 16.03 8.53 18.28
N PRO A 700 15.94 7.49 19.12
CA PRO A 700 15.89 6.10 18.66
C PRO A 700 14.49 5.69 18.14
N PHE A 701 14.45 4.63 17.33
CA PHE A 701 13.23 3.83 17.10
C PHE A 701 12.51 3.53 18.43
N GLY A 702 11.19 3.69 18.45
CA GLY A 702 10.32 3.51 19.62
C GLY A 702 10.18 4.74 20.53
N TYR A 703 10.92 5.84 20.28
CA TYR A 703 10.84 7.05 21.09
C TYR A 703 9.49 7.77 20.96
N GLY A 704 8.89 8.12 22.09
CA GLY A 704 7.72 8.98 22.19
C GLY A 704 7.48 9.38 23.65
N LEU A 705 6.95 10.59 23.87
CA LEU A 705 6.63 11.10 25.21
C LEU A 705 5.12 11.16 25.44
N HIS A 706 4.72 10.90 26.68
CA HIS A 706 3.33 11.00 27.13
C HIS A 706 3.09 12.29 27.94
N TYR A 707 1.82 12.63 28.18
CA TYR A 707 1.42 13.63 29.20
C TYR A 707 1.34 13.05 30.61
N THR A 708 1.48 11.74 30.77
CA THR A 708 1.38 11.03 32.05
C THR A 708 2.58 10.10 32.26
N ASN A 709 2.73 9.59 33.48
CA ASN A 709 3.76 8.61 33.82
C ASN A 709 3.12 7.23 34.00
N PHE A 710 3.84 6.18 33.62
CA PHE A 710 3.43 4.79 33.83
C PHE A 710 4.40 4.07 34.77
N THR A 711 3.90 3.07 35.47
CA THR A 711 4.71 2.06 36.19
C THR A 711 4.33 0.67 35.70
N PHE A 712 5.30 -0.24 35.73
CA PHE A 712 5.21 -1.54 35.08
C PHE A 712 5.60 -2.68 36.01
N ASP A 713 4.84 -3.77 36.00
CA ASP A 713 5.15 -5.01 36.75
C ASP A 713 4.94 -6.25 35.87
N TRP A 714 5.81 -7.25 36.00
CA TRP A 714 5.62 -8.54 35.32
C TRP A 714 4.44 -9.32 35.96
N MET A 715 3.40 -9.60 35.18
CA MET A 715 2.29 -10.48 35.57
C MET A 715 2.54 -11.94 35.14
N SER A 716 3.15 -12.15 33.97
CA SER A 716 3.69 -13.45 33.54
C SER A 716 4.98 -13.27 32.75
N THR A 717 5.88 -14.25 32.88
CA THR A 717 7.16 -14.29 32.17
C THR A 717 7.35 -15.68 31.54
N LEU A 718 8.41 -15.85 30.74
CA LEU A 718 8.83 -17.14 30.22
C LEU A 718 9.44 -18.02 31.32
N ASN A 719 9.85 -19.25 30.98
CA ASN A 719 10.77 -20.01 31.82
C ASN A 719 12.18 -19.40 31.77
N THR A 720 12.95 -19.55 32.85
CA THR A 720 14.34 -19.06 32.93
C THR A 720 15.31 -19.85 32.04
N THR A 721 14.94 -21.04 31.57
CA THR A 721 15.74 -21.87 30.67
C THR A 721 14.86 -22.75 29.81
N TYR A 722 15.25 -22.93 28.54
CA TYR A 722 14.68 -23.90 27.61
C TYR A 722 15.78 -24.74 26.95
N ASP A 723 15.52 -26.01 26.72
CA ASP A 723 16.22 -26.80 25.71
C ASP A 723 15.61 -26.51 24.33
N ILE A 724 16.43 -26.22 23.33
CA ILE A 724 15.98 -25.80 21.99
C ILE A 724 15.22 -26.92 21.28
N GLY A 725 15.68 -28.18 21.38
CA GLY A 725 15.01 -29.31 20.73
C GLY A 725 13.59 -29.52 21.27
N SER A 726 13.46 -29.46 22.59
CA SER A 726 12.18 -29.56 23.31
C SER A 726 11.25 -28.37 22.99
N LEU A 727 11.79 -27.15 22.94
CA LEU A 727 11.05 -25.92 22.62
C LEU A 727 10.51 -25.96 21.18
N VAL A 728 11.35 -26.29 20.21
CA VAL A 728 10.97 -26.40 18.79
C VAL A 728 9.92 -27.50 18.60
N SER A 729 10.09 -28.66 19.23
CA SER A 729 9.12 -29.76 19.17
C SER A 729 7.76 -29.39 19.77
N ALA A 730 7.75 -28.65 20.89
CA ALA A 730 6.52 -28.18 21.54
C ALA A 730 5.78 -27.12 20.70
N ALA A 731 6.51 -26.21 20.04
CA ALA A 731 5.93 -25.24 19.13
C ALA A 731 5.37 -25.91 17.86
N GLN A 732 6.11 -26.85 17.26
CA GLN A 732 5.68 -27.63 16.10
C GLN A 732 4.44 -28.49 16.38
N ALA A 733 4.31 -29.05 17.59
CA ALA A 733 3.13 -29.80 18.00
C ALA A 733 1.86 -28.94 18.10
N GLN A 734 1.99 -27.66 18.46
CA GLN A 734 0.88 -26.71 18.53
C GLN A 734 0.43 -26.21 17.15
N THR A 735 1.30 -26.25 16.15
CA THR A 735 1.03 -25.89 14.74
C THR A 735 0.69 -27.11 13.86
N GLY A 736 0.18 -28.19 14.46
CA GLY A 736 -0.27 -29.39 13.73
C GLY A 736 0.83 -30.18 13.02
N GLY A 737 2.10 -29.95 13.38
CA GLY A 737 3.27 -30.55 12.74
C GLY A 737 4.06 -29.60 11.83
N VAL A 738 3.54 -28.39 11.54
CA VAL A 738 4.23 -27.41 10.68
C VAL A 738 5.31 -26.68 11.47
N LEU A 739 6.57 -26.92 11.17
CA LEU A 739 7.69 -26.16 11.75
C LEU A 739 7.96 -24.89 10.94
N ASN A 740 7.74 -23.73 11.55
CA ASN A 740 8.08 -22.42 11.01
C ASN A 740 8.21 -21.37 12.14
N ASP A 741 8.46 -20.12 11.77
CA ASP A 741 8.63 -19.00 12.69
C ASP A 741 7.35 -18.50 13.41
N GLN A 742 6.17 -18.99 13.05
CA GLN A 742 4.90 -18.70 13.74
C GLN A 742 4.64 -19.66 14.92
N GLY A 743 5.44 -20.74 15.06
CA GLY A 743 5.30 -21.71 16.15
C GLY A 743 5.30 -21.05 17.54
N PRO A 744 4.26 -21.22 18.38
CA PRO A 744 4.10 -20.47 19.61
C PRO A 744 5.04 -20.94 20.73
N VAL A 745 5.67 -19.97 21.41
CA VAL A 745 6.60 -20.19 22.54
C VAL A 745 5.96 -19.83 23.88
N GLY A 746 5.16 -18.77 23.93
CA GLY A 746 4.47 -18.33 25.14
C GLY A 746 3.91 -16.91 25.03
N ASN A 747 3.47 -16.36 26.16
CA ASN A 747 3.00 -14.98 26.29
C ASN A 747 3.56 -14.35 27.56
N VAL A 748 4.17 -13.17 27.45
CA VAL A 748 4.54 -12.37 28.62
C VAL A 748 3.50 -11.30 28.86
N SER A 749 3.05 -11.18 30.11
CA SER A 749 1.99 -10.27 30.51
C SER A 749 2.56 -9.21 31.42
N ILE A 750 2.26 -7.95 31.16
CA ILE A 750 2.78 -6.79 31.91
C ILE A 750 1.59 -6.00 32.45
N SER A 751 1.63 -5.70 33.73
CA SER A 751 0.71 -4.72 34.33
C SER A 751 1.21 -3.32 33.98
N VAL A 752 0.36 -2.52 33.36
CA VAL A 752 0.62 -1.11 33.03
C VAL A 752 -0.29 -0.27 33.91
N ASN A 753 0.28 0.55 34.79
CA ASN A 753 -0.46 1.40 35.72
C ASN A 753 -0.17 2.88 35.43
N ASN A 754 -1.20 3.67 35.15
CA ASN A 754 -1.08 5.12 34.92
C ASN A 754 -0.99 5.86 36.28
N THR A 755 0.20 6.39 36.59
CA THR A 755 0.49 7.04 37.88
C THR A 755 0.52 8.57 37.83
N GLY A 756 0.37 9.16 36.64
CA GLY A 756 0.26 10.60 36.47
C GLY A 756 -1.18 11.13 36.46
N ALA A 757 -1.34 12.38 36.02
CA ALA A 757 -2.60 13.14 36.15
C ALA A 757 -3.48 13.16 34.89
N TYR A 758 -3.04 12.54 33.79
CA TYR A 758 -3.74 12.58 32.49
C TYR A 758 -4.10 11.18 32.01
N GLN A 759 -5.28 11.04 31.41
CA GLN A 759 -5.63 9.84 30.63
C GLN A 759 -4.71 9.72 29.41
N SER A 760 -4.25 8.52 29.08
CA SER A 760 -3.39 8.28 27.93
C SER A 760 -3.53 6.85 27.45
N ASP A 761 -3.31 6.63 26.15
CA ASP A 761 -2.96 5.31 25.63
C ASP A 761 -1.51 4.97 26.01
N TYR A 762 -1.14 3.68 25.88
CA TYR A 762 0.22 3.20 26.01
C TYR A 762 0.49 2.08 24.98
N SER A 763 1.40 2.34 24.03
CA SER A 763 1.97 1.28 23.19
C SER A 763 3.21 0.70 23.88
N GLY A 764 3.18 -0.60 24.17
CA GLY A 764 4.30 -1.34 24.74
C GLY A 764 5.05 -2.11 23.67
N LEU A 765 6.37 -1.89 23.61
CA LEU A 765 7.27 -2.50 22.64
C LEU A 765 8.18 -3.49 23.35
N LEU A 766 8.14 -4.77 22.99
CA LEU A 766 8.99 -5.79 23.60
C LEU A 766 10.19 -6.07 22.71
N PHE A 767 11.37 -5.75 23.21
CA PHE A 767 12.64 -6.02 22.54
C PHE A 767 13.31 -7.27 23.10
N ILE A 768 13.98 -8.04 22.25
CA ILE A 768 14.92 -9.10 22.64
C ILE A 768 16.36 -8.67 22.32
N SER A 769 17.31 -9.13 23.12
CA SER A 769 18.74 -9.01 22.87
C SER A 769 19.48 -10.28 23.30
N SER A 770 20.54 -10.66 22.57
CA SER A 770 21.31 -11.89 22.83
C SER A 770 22.76 -11.75 22.33
N PRO A 771 23.63 -10.99 23.03
CA PRO A 771 24.95 -10.61 22.54
C PRO A 771 25.94 -11.77 22.31
N GLY A 772 25.60 -12.99 22.75
CA GLY A 772 26.35 -14.22 22.48
C GLY A 772 25.75 -15.17 21.44
N ALA A 773 24.47 -15.03 21.08
CA ALA A 773 23.76 -16.07 20.31
C ALA A 773 23.88 -15.89 18.79
N GLY A 774 24.16 -16.98 18.08
CA GLY A 774 24.27 -17.01 16.62
C GLY A 774 25.49 -16.25 16.04
N PRO A 775 25.59 -16.14 14.70
CA PRO A 775 26.72 -15.51 14.02
C PRO A 775 26.83 -14.00 14.31
N ALA A 776 28.03 -13.45 14.16
CA ALA A 776 28.32 -12.03 14.32
C ALA A 776 28.62 -11.36 12.96
N PRO A 777 28.34 -10.05 12.77
CA PRO A 777 27.76 -9.11 13.73
C PRO A 777 26.34 -9.48 14.20
N ARG A 778 26.00 -9.08 15.42
CA ARG A 778 24.72 -9.38 16.10
C ARG A 778 23.91 -8.10 16.25
N PRO A 779 22.57 -8.16 16.23
CA PRO A 779 21.76 -7.00 16.50
C PRO A 779 21.92 -6.55 17.96
N VAL A 780 21.91 -5.24 18.18
CA VAL A 780 21.89 -4.60 19.52
C VAL A 780 20.64 -5.06 20.28
N LYS A 781 19.49 -4.97 19.62
CA LYS A 781 18.21 -5.56 20.03
C LYS A 781 17.31 -5.75 18.81
N SER A 782 16.19 -6.45 18.95
CA SER A 782 15.13 -6.55 17.93
C SER A 782 13.76 -6.55 18.58
N LEU A 783 12.79 -5.86 17.99
CA LEU A 783 11.38 -5.92 18.37
C LEU A 783 10.83 -7.32 18.07
N VAL A 784 10.08 -7.89 19.02
CA VAL A 784 9.59 -9.28 18.93
C VAL A 784 8.13 -9.46 19.34
N ALA A 785 7.54 -8.45 19.99
CA ALA A 785 6.11 -8.32 20.23
C ALA A 785 5.77 -6.84 20.41
N LEU A 786 4.55 -6.45 20.06
CA LEU A 786 4.00 -5.11 20.27
C LEU A 786 2.51 -5.23 20.62
N SER A 787 2.00 -4.30 21.41
CA SER A 787 0.58 -4.18 21.73
C SER A 787 0.28 -2.77 22.24
N ARG A 788 -0.95 -2.30 22.05
CA ARG A 788 -1.43 -1.00 22.54
C ARG A 788 -2.58 -1.18 23.53
N LEU A 789 -2.57 -0.36 24.57
CA LEU A 789 -3.65 -0.19 25.52
C LEU A 789 -4.23 1.21 25.35
N HIS A 790 -5.55 1.33 25.29
CA HIS A 790 -6.21 2.62 25.08
C HIS A 790 -6.84 3.17 26.36
N ASN A 791 -6.86 4.50 26.46
CA ASN A 791 -7.64 5.26 27.44
C ASN A 791 -7.42 4.88 28.91
N LEU A 792 -6.17 4.57 29.32
CA LEU A 792 -5.83 4.37 30.73
C LEU A 792 -6.03 5.69 31.48
N ALA A 793 -7.09 5.77 32.30
CA ALA A 793 -7.36 6.91 33.16
C ALA A 793 -6.31 7.04 34.29
N PRO A 794 -6.16 8.23 34.92
CA PRO A 794 -5.29 8.40 36.09
C PRO A 794 -5.62 7.40 37.22
N GLY A 795 -4.60 6.67 37.69
CA GLY A 795 -4.75 5.60 38.69
C GLY A 795 -5.34 4.29 38.17
N ALA A 796 -5.56 4.15 36.85
CA ALA A 796 -6.05 2.91 36.24
C ALA A 796 -4.89 1.97 35.87
N GLN A 797 -5.12 0.68 36.09
CA GLN A 797 -4.23 -0.42 35.77
C GLN A 797 -4.85 -1.32 34.69
N ALA A 798 -4.07 -1.75 33.72
CA ALA A 798 -4.48 -2.66 32.65
C ALA A 798 -3.38 -3.69 32.34
N GLN A 799 -3.74 -4.82 31.73
CA GLN A 799 -2.81 -5.88 31.35
C GLN A 799 -2.45 -5.78 29.86
N LEU A 800 -1.19 -5.50 29.58
CA LEU A 800 -0.57 -5.65 28.26
C LEU A 800 -0.22 -7.13 28.05
N ASN A 801 -0.52 -7.68 26.87
CA ASN A 801 -0.15 -9.04 26.48
C ASN A 801 0.77 -9.00 25.26
N LEU A 802 1.85 -9.78 25.31
CA LEU A 802 2.94 -9.76 24.34
C LEU A 802 3.30 -11.23 23.99
N PRO A 803 2.63 -11.81 22.98
CA PRO A 803 2.88 -13.19 22.56
C PRO A 803 4.25 -13.32 21.87
N LEU A 804 4.88 -14.47 22.03
CA LEU A 804 6.19 -14.79 21.47
C LEU A 804 6.14 -16.12 20.70
N THR A 805 6.81 -16.16 19.55
CA THR A 805 6.94 -17.34 18.68
C THR A 805 8.39 -17.79 18.56
N LEU A 806 8.65 -18.86 17.82
CA LEU A 806 10.01 -19.24 17.44
C LEU A 806 10.72 -18.12 16.65
N GLY A 807 9.99 -17.40 15.79
CA GLY A 807 10.47 -16.21 15.08
C GLY A 807 10.96 -15.09 16.00
N SER A 808 10.34 -14.91 17.16
CA SER A 808 10.80 -13.98 18.21
C SER A 808 12.18 -14.30 18.79
N MET A 809 12.74 -15.49 18.53
CA MET A 809 13.99 -15.98 19.13
C MET A 809 15.05 -16.36 18.10
N ALA A 810 14.63 -16.58 16.85
CA ALA A 810 15.46 -17.04 15.75
C ALA A 810 16.27 -15.90 15.11
N ARG A 811 17.34 -16.27 14.40
CA ARG A 811 18.13 -15.39 13.55
C ARG A 811 18.52 -16.13 12.27
N ALA A 812 18.66 -15.43 11.16
CA ALA A 812 19.25 -16.04 9.96
C ALA A 812 20.72 -16.44 10.25
N ASN A 813 21.16 -17.56 9.69
CA ASN A 813 22.57 -17.94 9.63
C ASN A 813 23.24 -17.35 8.35
N HIS A 814 24.50 -17.70 8.07
CA HIS A 814 25.21 -17.19 6.89
C HIS A 814 24.67 -17.67 5.54
N ASN A 815 23.86 -18.73 5.50
CA ASN A 815 23.14 -19.20 4.31
C ASN A 815 21.73 -18.58 4.18
N GLY A 816 21.28 -17.80 5.18
CA GLY A 816 19.90 -17.36 5.31
C GLY A 816 18.98 -18.30 6.11
N ASP A 817 19.44 -19.48 6.57
CA ASP A 817 18.58 -20.40 7.34
C ASP A 817 18.17 -19.77 8.69
N LEU A 818 16.87 -19.66 8.94
CA LEU A 818 16.33 -19.13 10.18
C LEU A 818 16.51 -20.17 11.30
N THR A 819 17.33 -19.81 12.28
CA THR A 819 17.92 -20.73 13.25
C THR A 819 17.71 -20.24 14.68
N ILE A 820 17.23 -21.12 15.57
CA ILE A 820 17.24 -20.90 17.02
C ILE A 820 18.64 -21.25 17.54
N PHE A 821 19.29 -20.31 18.23
CA PHE A 821 20.66 -20.48 18.74
C PHE A 821 20.70 -20.58 20.27
N PRO A 822 21.63 -21.38 20.84
CA PRO A 822 21.87 -21.38 22.28
C PRO A 822 22.58 -20.11 22.73
N GLY A 823 22.34 -19.71 23.98
CA GLY A 823 22.91 -18.53 24.60
C GLY A 823 21.98 -17.87 25.61
N ASN A 824 22.44 -16.76 26.19
CA ASN A 824 21.66 -15.94 27.10
C ASN A 824 20.88 -14.89 26.30
N TYR A 825 19.61 -14.74 26.63
CA TYR A 825 18.67 -13.82 26.00
C TYR A 825 18.02 -12.92 27.07
N THR A 826 17.84 -11.64 26.75
CA THR A 826 17.16 -10.67 27.62
C THR A 826 16.03 -10.00 26.85
N LEU A 827 14.81 -10.13 27.38
CA LEU A 827 13.66 -9.32 27.01
C LEU A 827 13.72 -7.98 27.76
N ALA A 828 13.37 -6.90 27.07
CA ALA A 828 13.26 -5.55 27.63
C ALA A 828 11.99 -4.86 27.14
N LEU A 829 11.24 -4.26 28.06
CA LEU A 829 10.12 -3.37 27.72
C LEU A 829 10.66 -1.99 27.32
N ASP A 830 10.19 -1.52 26.17
CA ASP A 830 10.42 -0.18 25.62
C ASP A 830 11.91 0.18 25.38
N ILE A 831 12.16 1.45 25.01
CA ILE A 831 13.50 1.99 24.75
C ILE A 831 14.31 2.22 26.03
N ASP A 832 13.65 2.40 27.17
CA ASP A 832 14.27 2.66 28.47
C ASP A 832 14.64 1.39 29.25
N SER A 833 14.15 0.22 28.81
CA SER A 833 14.30 -1.07 29.51
C SER A 833 13.66 -1.07 30.91
N SER A 834 12.57 -0.32 31.08
CA SER A 834 11.79 -0.16 32.32
C SER A 834 11.39 -1.46 33.01
N LEU A 835 11.17 -2.53 32.24
CA LEU A 835 11.23 -3.91 32.72
C LEU A 835 12.23 -4.71 31.90
N MET A 836 12.93 -5.63 32.56
CA MET A 836 13.76 -6.65 31.91
C MET A 836 13.45 -8.03 32.47
N TYR A 837 13.63 -9.06 31.63
CA TYR A 837 13.59 -10.47 32.01
C TYR A 837 14.64 -11.25 31.23
N SER A 838 15.44 -12.09 31.88
CA SER A 838 16.51 -12.85 31.23
C SER A 838 16.31 -14.35 31.37
N PHE A 839 16.59 -15.07 30.29
CA PHE A 839 16.48 -16.53 30.19
C PHE A 839 17.61 -17.10 29.32
N SER A 840 17.75 -18.43 29.31
CA SER A 840 18.78 -19.13 28.52
C SER A 840 18.17 -20.12 27.54
N LEU A 841 18.69 -20.17 26.31
CA LEU A 841 18.46 -21.26 25.38
C LEU A 841 19.66 -22.21 25.40
N THR A 842 19.39 -23.51 25.51
CA THR A 842 20.40 -24.56 25.70
C THR A 842 20.19 -25.71 24.72
N GLY A 843 21.19 -26.60 24.61
CA GLY A 843 21.21 -27.64 23.58
C GLY A 843 21.89 -27.18 22.29
N SER A 844 21.61 -27.87 21.18
CA SER A 844 22.17 -27.55 19.87
C SER A 844 21.41 -26.40 19.19
N PRO A 845 22.03 -25.62 18.29
CA PRO A 845 21.29 -24.77 17.36
C PRO A 845 20.36 -25.61 16.49
N THR A 846 19.14 -25.13 16.26
CA THR A 846 18.13 -25.82 15.43
C THR A 846 17.63 -24.88 14.35
N VAL A 847 17.81 -25.28 13.09
CA VAL A 847 17.15 -24.63 11.96
C VAL A 847 15.65 -24.90 12.03
N ILE A 848 14.84 -23.86 11.91
CA ILE A 848 13.38 -23.95 11.90
C ILE A 848 12.79 -23.69 10.51
N GLU A 849 13.57 -23.08 9.62
CA GLU A 849 13.17 -22.73 8.25
C GLU A 849 14.45 -22.48 7.43
N SER A 850 14.64 -23.16 6.31
CA SER A 850 15.85 -23.08 5.47
C SER A 850 15.58 -22.33 4.18
N LEU A 851 16.28 -21.21 3.93
CA LEU A 851 16.11 -20.43 2.69
C LEU A 851 16.68 -21.23 1.50
N PRO A 852 15.96 -21.35 0.36
CA PRO A 852 16.54 -21.86 -0.86
C PRO A 852 17.72 -21.00 -1.31
N LEU A 853 18.87 -21.61 -1.59
CA LEU A 853 20.00 -20.93 -2.22
C LEU A 853 19.81 -20.86 -3.75
N PRO A 854 20.30 -19.81 -4.43
CA PRO A 854 20.18 -19.69 -5.87
C PRO A 854 20.92 -20.83 -6.59
N LYS A 855 20.32 -21.33 -7.67
CA LYS A 855 20.92 -22.38 -8.52
C LYS A 855 22.17 -21.83 -9.21
N ALA A 856 23.18 -22.69 -9.41
CA ALA A 856 24.47 -22.30 -10.00
C ALA A 856 24.38 -21.72 -11.43
N SER A 857 23.25 -21.93 -12.12
CA SER A 857 22.87 -21.26 -13.36
C SER A 857 21.37 -21.39 -13.58
N TYR A 858 20.72 -20.34 -14.08
CA TYR A 858 19.34 -20.40 -14.57
C TYR A 858 19.33 -20.44 -16.11
N SER A 859 18.41 -21.18 -16.70
CA SER A 859 18.31 -21.31 -18.16
C SER A 859 17.33 -20.26 -18.71
N TYR A 860 17.78 -19.50 -19.70
CA TYR A 860 16.98 -18.51 -20.40
C TYR A 860 16.76 -18.93 -21.86
N ALA A 861 15.59 -18.64 -22.40
CA ALA A 861 15.23 -19.00 -23.78
C ALA A 861 15.88 -18.07 -24.84
N VAL A 862 16.49 -16.97 -24.39
CA VAL A 862 17.20 -15.96 -25.19
C VAL A 862 18.55 -15.65 -24.52
N PRO A 863 19.53 -15.08 -25.24
CA PRO A 863 20.78 -14.61 -24.62
C PRO A 863 20.51 -13.56 -23.53
N VAL A 864 21.23 -13.69 -22.41
CA VAL A 864 21.19 -12.74 -21.29
C VAL A 864 22.59 -12.27 -20.90
N HIS A 865 22.67 -11.10 -20.26
CA HIS A 865 23.90 -10.48 -19.79
C HIS A 865 23.77 -10.13 -18.30
N TYR A 866 24.40 -10.94 -17.45
CA TYR A 866 24.57 -10.60 -16.04
C TYR A 866 25.48 -9.37 -15.93
N GLN A 867 24.97 -8.27 -15.37
CA GLN A 867 25.84 -7.19 -14.93
C GLN A 867 26.58 -7.61 -13.66
N PRO A 868 27.81 -7.15 -13.43
CA PRO A 868 28.42 -7.26 -12.12
C PRO A 868 27.70 -6.31 -11.15
N ALA A 869 27.32 -6.82 -9.98
CA ALA A 869 26.68 -6.02 -8.93
C ALA A 869 27.49 -4.77 -8.59
N SER A 870 26.78 -3.69 -8.23
CA SER A 870 27.25 -2.29 -8.22
C SER A 870 28.25 -1.92 -7.10
N ASN A 871 29.15 -2.85 -6.78
CA ASN A 871 30.29 -2.66 -5.90
C ASN A 871 31.25 -1.59 -6.46
N SER A 872 31.12 -0.39 -5.89
CA SER A 872 31.98 0.80 -5.98
C SER A 872 31.67 1.84 -7.08
N THR A 873 31.63 3.10 -6.61
CA THR A 873 31.93 4.33 -7.38
C THR A 873 31.08 4.65 -8.61
N HIS A 874 29.78 4.87 -8.42
CA HIS A 874 29.13 5.95 -9.18
C HIS A 874 29.67 7.30 -8.69
N GLY A 875 30.67 7.82 -9.41
CA GLY A 875 31.15 9.18 -9.24
C GLY A 875 30.07 10.21 -9.61
N SER A 876 30.14 11.40 -9.02
CA SER A 876 29.20 12.50 -9.27
C SER A 876 29.20 12.93 -10.75
N GLY A 877 28.03 12.84 -11.39
CA GLY A 877 27.69 13.48 -12.65
C GLY A 877 26.55 14.47 -12.46
#